data_AF-A0AAD1SGA3-F1
#
_entry.id   AF-A0AAD1SGA3-F1
#
_cell.length_a   1.000
_cell.length_b   1.000
_cell.length_c   1.000
_cell.angle_alpha   90.00
_cell.angle_beta   90.00
_cell.angle_gamma   90.00
#
_symmetry.space_group_name_H-M   'P 1'
#
loop_
_entity.id
_entity.type
_entity.pdbx_description
1 polymer ?
#
loop_
_entity_poly.entity_id
_entity_poly.type
_entity_poly.pdbx_seq_one_letter_code
_entity_poly.pdbx_strand_id
1 'polypeptide(L)'
;MDVSADPYLPYDGGGGDNIPLREIHKRGTHYTMTNGGAINSSTHLLDLLDEPIPGVGTYDDFHTIDWVREKCKDRERHRRINSKRKESAWELTKSLYDAWSGWLVVTLTGLASGALAGLIDIAADWMADLKEGICMGAFWYNHEQCCWRSTESTFEERDKCPQWQTWADLIIGQAEGPGSYIMNYIMYIFWALSFAFLAVSLVKVFAPYACGSGIPEIKTILSGFIIRGYLGKWTLMIKTVTLVLAVASGLSLGKEGPLVHVACCCGNIFSYLFPKYSTNEAKKREVLSAASAAGVSVAFGAPIGGVLFSLEEVSYYFPLKTLWRSFFAALVAAFILRSINPFGNSRLVLFYVEYHTPWYLFELIPFILLGVFGGLWGAFFIRANIAWCRRRKTTRFGKYPVLEVIVVAAITAVIAFPNPYTRFNTSQLIKELFTDCGPLESSTLCDYKNAMNATKTVDATPDSPAGAGVYAAMWQLCLALVFKIIMTVFTFGIKVPSGLFIPSMAIGAIAGRIVGIAVEQLAYYHHDWFIFKAWCEVGADCITPGLYAMVGAAACLGGVTRMTVSLVVIVFELTGGLEYIVPLMAAVMTSKWVGDAFGREGIYEAHIRLNGYPFLDAKEEFTHTTLARDVMRPRRNDPPLAVLTQDNMTVDDIESLINDTSYNGFPVIMSKESQRLVGFALRRDLTLAIENARKKQEGIVGSSRVCFAQHTPSLPAESPRPLKLRSILDMSPFTVTDHTPMEIVVDIFRKLGLRQCLVTHNGTVLGIITKKNILEHLEHLKQHVEPLAPPWHYHKKRYPTSYGPDGKSRSRVDNVQLNTVYEEDQEETEEEAFLLKNSMP
;
A
#
# COMPACT_ATOMS: atom_id res chain seq x y z
N MET A 1 30.97 -28.89 34.83
CA MET A 1 29.57 -28.84 35.32
C MET A 1 28.79 -28.09 34.24
N ASP A 2 28.69 -28.64 33.02
CA ASP A 2 27.79 -29.71 32.52
C ASP A 2 26.64 -29.02 31.75
N VAL A 3 26.72 -28.84 30.43
CA VAL A 3 26.43 -29.75 29.28
C VAL A 3 24.93 -30.06 29.07
N SER A 4 24.38 -29.61 27.93
CA SER A 4 23.43 -30.29 27.01
C SER A 4 22.93 -29.24 25.98
N ALA A 5 23.34 -29.20 24.70
CA ALA A 5 23.18 -30.10 23.54
C ALA A 5 21.81 -30.00 22.83
N ASP A 6 21.79 -29.48 21.58
CA ASP A 6 21.01 -30.01 20.44
C ASP A 6 21.33 -29.29 19.09
N PRO A 7 20.98 -29.84 17.90
CA PRO A 7 21.94 -30.25 16.86
C PRO A 7 21.64 -29.65 15.45
N TYR A 8 22.25 -30.20 14.39
CA TYR A 8 22.12 -29.93 12.94
C TYR A 8 23.19 -29.05 12.28
N LEU A 9 24.36 -29.66 12.04
CA LEU A 9 25.26 -29.33 10.92
C LEU A 9 25.74 -30.66 10.30
N PRO A 10 25.61 -30.88 8.99
CA PRO A 10 26.17 -32.07 8.36
C PRO A 10 27.69 -31.92 8.18
N TYR A 11 28.37 -33.00 8.55
CA TYR A 11 29.78 -33.34 8.38
C TYR A 11 30.30 -33.12 6.95
N ASP A 12 31.49 -32.51 6.84
CA ASP A 12 32.48 -32.83 5.79
C ASP A 12 33.61 -33.63 6.45
N GLY A 13 33.74 -34.89 6.02
CA GLY A 13 34.80 -35.81 6.44
C GLY A 13 36.15 -35.41 5.84
N GLY A 14 37.20 -35.49 6.67
CA GLY A 14 38.53 -34.99 6.37
C GLY A 14 39.55 -36.02 5.87
N GLY A 15 40.80 -35.60 6.00
CA GLY A 15 42.05 -36.31 5.71
C GLY A 15 42.84 -35.57 4.63
N GLY A 16 44.04 -35.05 4.83
CA GLY A 16 45.03 -35.12 5.90
C GLY A 16 46.34 -34.54 5.33
N ASP A 17 47.24 -34.14 6.22
CA ASP A 17 48.68 -33.89 6.00
C ASP A 17 49.17 -32.46 5.66
N ASN A 18 49.26 -31.65 6.73
CA ASN A 18 50.49 -31.18 7.38
C ASN A 18 51.64 -30.49 6.59
N ILE A 19 51.99 -29.29 7.12
CA ILE A 19 53.33 -28.68 7.35
C ILE A 19 53.64 -27.38 6.56
N PRO A 20 54.28 -26.37 7.21
CA PRO A 20 53.82 -24.98 7.18
C PRO A 20 54.68 -23.99 6.38
N LEU A 21 54.11 -22.79 6.21
CA LEU A 21 54.76 -21.59 5.67
C LEU A 21 56.02 -21.18 6.46
N ARG A 22 57.08 -20.81 5.72
CA ARG A 22 58.18 -19.98 6.22
C ARG A 22 58.53 -18.90 5.20
N GLU A 23 58.47 -17.65 5.65
CA GLU A 23 58.86 -16.43 4.94
C GLU A 23 60.36 -16.42 4.59
N ILE A 24 60.74 -15.89 3.40
CA ILE A 24 62.07 -15.29 3.18
C ILE A 24 61.96 -14.04 2.27
N HIS A 25 62.70 -13.02 2.70
CA HIS A 25 62.88 -11.66 2.18
C HIS A 25 63.71 -11.53 0.88
N LYS A 26 63.56 -10.34 0.27
CA LYS A 26 64.28 -9.74 -0.86
C LYS A 26 65.82 -9.89 -0.86
N ARG A 27 66.41 -10.12 -2.04
CA ARG A 27 67.54 -9.34 -2.64
C ARG A 27 67.79 -9.82 -4.07
N GLY A 28 68.00 -8.88 -5.00
CA GLY A 28 68.27 -9.18 -6.41
C GLY A 28 69.73 -9.02 -6.80
N THR A 29 70.07 -9.42 -8.04
CA THR A 29 70.95 -8.71 -9.00
C THR A 29 71.01 -9.46 -10.34
N HIS A 30 70.97 -8.67 -11.43
CA HIS A 30 71.51 -8.83 -12.79
C HIS A 30 71.40 -10.18 -13.54
N TYR A 31 70.76 -10.17 -14.72
CA TYR A 31 71.40 -10.47 -16.02
C TYR A 31 70.63 -9.83 -17.18
N THR A 32 71.39 -9.37 -18.16
CA THR A 32 71.02 -8.59 -19.36
C THR A 32 70.42 -9.43 -20.50
N MET A 33 69.46 -8.80 -21.18
CA MET A 33 68.81 -9.08 -22.48
C MET A 33 69.49 -10.09 -23.42
N THR A 34 68.72 -11.09 -23.87
CA THR A 34 68.69 -11.55 -25.27
C THR A 34 67.25 -11.82 -25.71
N ASN A 35 66.95 -11.43 -26.94
CA ASN A 35 65.65 -11.43 -27.61
C ASN A 35 65.02 -12.82 -27.77
N GLY A 36 63.68 -12.87 -27.65
CA GLY A 36 62.85 -13.87 -28.32
C GLY A 36 61.77 -14.48 -27.45
N GLY A 37 60.51 -14.08 -27.67
CA GLY A 37 59.34 -14.82 -27.18
C GLY A 37 58.25 -13.95 -26.58
N ALA A 38 57.13 -13.86 -27.29
CA ALA A 38 55.97 -13.03 -26.97
C ALA A 38 55.41 -13.23 -25.55
N ILE A 39 55.15 -12.13 -24.85
CA ILE A 39 54.38 -12.09 -23.59
C ILE A 39 52.92 -11.69 -23.88
N ASN A 40 52.04 -12.54 -23.37
CA ASN A 40 50.62 -12.42 -23.06
C ASN A 40 50.07 -11.00 -22.76
N SER A 41 48.85 -10.70 -23.25
CA SER A 41 47.92 -9.76 -22.56
C SER A 41 46.45 -9.74 -23.04
N SER A 42 45.97 -10.68 -23.86
CA SER A 42 44.66 -10.53 -24.52
C SER A 42 43.41 -10.96 -23.71
N THR A 43 43.55 -11.63 -22.56
CA THR A 43 42.37 -12.12 -21.80
C THR A 43 41.82 -11.14 -20.76
N HIS A 44 42.58 -10.13 -20.33
CA HIS A 44 42.15 -9.20 -19.29
C HIS A 44 41.74 -7.81 -19.80
N LEU A 45 42.02 -7.51 -21.08
CA LEU A 45 41.77 -6.20 -21.69
C LEU A 45 40.45 -6.13 -22.47
N LEU A 46 39.88 -7.29 -22.85
CA LEU A 46 38.60 -7.37 -23.58
C LEU A 46 37.37 -7.15 -22.68
N ASP A 47 37.51 -7.28 -21.36
CA ASP A 47 36.43 -7.06 -20.39
C ASP A 47 36.30 -5.58 -19.96
N LEU A 48 37.26 -4.73 -20.37
CA LEU A 48 37.29 -3.29 -20.07
C LEU A 48 36.69 -2.41 -21.20
N LEU A 49 36.34 -2.99 -22.34
CA LEU A 49 35.81 -2.26 -23.52
C LEU A 49 34.30 -2.44 -23.76
N ASP A 50 33.62 -3.32 -23.02
CA ASP A 50 32.15 -3.33 -22.98
C ASP A 50 31.67 -2.34 -21.91
N GLU A 51 31.75 -1.04 -22.22
CA GLU A 51 30.95 -0.06 -21.50
C GLU A 51 29.49 -0.49 -21.58
N PRO A 52 28.77 -0.65 -20.44
CA PRO A 52 27.38 -1.02 -20.48
C PRO A 52 26.60 0.03 -21.28
N ILE A 53 25.89 -0.44 -22.30
CA ILE A 53 25.14 0.39 -23.24
C ILE A 53 24.17 1.29 -22.43
N PRO A 54 24.24 2.63 -22.59
CA PRO A 54 23.44 3.53 -21.78
C PRO A 54 21.94 3.27 -21.97
N GLY A 55 21.22 3.04 -20.87
CA GLY A 55 19.77 2.79 -20.85
C GLY A 55 19.34 1.32 -20.91
N VAL A 56 20.25 0.39 -21.19
CA VAL A 56 19.97 -1.06 -21.15
C VAL A 56 19.72 -1.52 -19.72
N GLY A 57 18.64 -2.29 -19.51
CA GLY A 57 18.22 -2.73 -18.17
C GLY A 57 17.46 -1.70 -17.32
N THR A 58 16.89 -0.65 -17.94
CA THR A 58 15.92 0.25 -17.30
C THR A 58 14.49 -0.11 -17.71
N TYR A 59 13.53 -0.03 -16.78
CA TYR A 59 12.13 -0.42 -17.00
C TYR A 59 11.25 0.77 -17.38
N ASP A 60 10.35 0.58 -18.35
CA ASP A 60 9.36 1.58 -18.75
C ASP A 60 8.13 1.64 -17.83
N ASP A 61 7.28 2.65 -18.05
CA ASP A 61 6.02 2.82 -17.33
C ASP A 61 5.06 1.66 -17.58
N PHE A 62 4.38 1.21 -16.52
CA PHE A 62 3.46 0.07 -16.53
C PHE A 62 4.12 -1.27 -16.92
N HIS A 63 5.41 -1.43 -16.61
CA HIS A 63 6.11 -2.71 -16.72
C HIS A 63 6.40 -3.33 -15.35
N THR A 64 6.59 -4.66 -15.37
CA THR A 64 7.02 -5.43 -14.19
C THR A 64 8.54 -5.54 -14.16
N ILE A 65 9.13 -5.38 -12.98
CA ILE A 65 10.57 -5.60 -12.78
C ILE A 65 10.94 -7.08 -12.88
N ASP A 66 12.20 -7.35 -13.20
CA ASP A 66 12.79 -8.66 -13.08
C ASP A 66 13.64 -8.72 -11.80
N TRP A 67 13.10 -9.35 -10.76
CA TRP A 67 13.78 -9.45 -9.46
C TRP A 67 15.06 -10.27 -9.52
N VAL A 68 15.13 -11.28 -10.40
CA VAL A 68 16.32 -12.13 -10.53
C VAL A 68 17.46 -11.30 -11.13
N ARG A 69 17.18 -10.57 -12.22
CA ARG A 69 18.16 -9.67 -12.85
C ARG A 69 18.66 -8.61 -11.87
N GLU A 70 17.78 -7.96 -11.13
CA GLU A 70 18.17 -6.92 -10.15
C GLU A 70 18.99 -7.48 -8.98
N LYS A 71 18.65 -8.68 -8.47
CA LYS A 71 19.43 -9.35 -7.42
C LYS A 71 20.82 -9.74 -7.92
N CYS A 72 20.93 -10.25 -9.14
CA CYS A 72 22.24 -10.57 -9.75
C CYS A 72 23.09 -9.31 -9.94
N LYS A 73 22.50 -8.23 -10.46
CA LYS A 73 23.15 -6.92 -10.61
C LYS A 73 23.68 -6.37 -9.28
N ASP A 74 22.91 -6.50 -8.20
CA ASP A 74 23.33 -6.07 -6.85
C ASP A 74 24.48 -6.93 -6.31
N ARG A 75 24.40 -8.26 -6.45
CA ARG A 75 25.44 -9.19 -6.00
C ARG A 75 26.78 -8.92 -6.69
N GLU A 76 26.76 -8.70 -8.01
CA GLU A 76 27.96 -8.40 -8.78
C GLU A 76 28.57 -7.06 -8.38
N ARG A 77 27.74 -6.01 -8.23
CA ARG A 77 28.19 -4.70 -7.69
C ARG A 77 28.82 -4.85 -6.31
N HIS A 78 28.20 -5.62 -5.42
CA HIS A 78 28.69 -5.82 -4.05
C HIS A 78 30.02 -6.59 -4.03
N ARG A 79 30.16 -7.61 -4.89
CA ARG A 79 31.41 -8.35 -5.06
C ARG A 79 32.55 -7.44 -5.53
N ARG A 80 32.30 -6.58 -6.53
CA ARG A 80 33.28 -5.62 -7.06
C ARG A 80 33.74 -4.60 -6.01
N ILE A 81 32.82 -4.11 -5.18
CA ILE A 81 33.16 -3.17 -4.10
C ILE A 81 34.00 -3.88 -3.02
N ASN A 82 33.62 -5.10 -2.64
CA ASN A 82 34.36 -5.85 -1.62
C ASN A 82 35.74 -6.33 -2.09
N SER A 83 35.91 -6.67 -3.37
CA SER A 83 37.23 -7.05 -3.90
C SER A 83 38.20 -5.86 -3.90
N LYS A 84 37.71 -4.66 -4.27
CA LYS A 84 38.53 -3.44 -4.32
C LYS A 84 38.75 -2.77 -2.97
N ARG A 85 38.04 -3.21 -1.92
CA ARG A 85 38.14 -2.64 -0.56
C ARG A 85 39.57 -2.63 0.01
N LYS A 86 40.41 -3.60 -0.38
CA LYS A 86 41.79 -3.71 0.12
C LYS A 86 42.82 -2.91 -0.70
N GLU A 87 42.41 -2.33 -1.83
CA GLU A 87 43.33 -1.65 -2.76
C GLU A 87 43.64 -0.20 -2.34
N SER A 88 42.68 0.50 -1.70
CA SER A 88 42.85 1.91 -1.34
C SER A 88 41.97 2.33 -0.16
N ALA A 89 42.44 3.32 0.61
CA ALA A 89 41.66 3.98 1.65
C ALA A 89 40.37 4.62 1.11
N TRP A 90 40.39 5.11 -0.14
CA TRP A 90 39.20 5.69 -0.81
C TRP A 90 38.14 4.63 -1.12
N GLU A 91 38.57 3.45 -1.58
CA GLU A 91 37.65 2.33 -1.84
C GLU A 91 37.11 1.73 -0.53
N LEU A 92 37.88 1.81 0.57
CA LEU A 92 37.40 1.49 1.91
C LEU A 92 36.29 2.47 2.37
N THR A 93 36.47 3.78 2.23
CA THR A 93 35.42 4.77 2.56
C THR A 93 34.19 4.60 1.70
N LYS A 94 34.35 4.32 0.41
CA LYS A 94 33.24 4.04 -0.51
C LYS A 94 32.47 2.77 -0.11
N SER A 95 33.17 1.72 0.30
CA SER A 95 32.57 0.48 0.82
C SER A 95 31.78 0.74 2.12
N LEU A 96 32.36 1.52 3.05
CA LEU A 96 31.69 1.92 4.29
C LEU A 96 30.44 2.78 4.01
N TYR A 97 30.53 3.74 3.09
CA TYR A 97 29.39 4.55 2.65
C TYR A 97 28.29 3.69 2.02
N ASP A 98 28.62 2.72 1.16
CA ASP A 98 27.62 1.82 0.59
C ASP A 98 26.93 0.95 1.66
N ALA A 99 27.66 0.52 2.69
CA ALA A 99 27.11 -0.21 3.83
C ALA A 99 26.15 0.67 4.68
N TRP A 100 26.54 1.91 4.95
CA TRP A 100 25.76 2.87 5.76
C TRP A 100 24.58 3.51 5.03
N SER A 101 24.66 3.62 3.69
CA SER A 101 23.65 4.31 2.87
C SER A 101 22.22 3.86 3.15
N GLY A 102 22.01 2.57 3.44
CA GLY A 102 20.68 2.05 3.78
C GLY A 102 20.11 2.58 5.08
N TRP A 103 20.93 2.72 6.11
CA TRP A 103 20.50 3.31 7.38
C TRP A 103 20.24 4.80 7.22
N LEU A 104 21.11 5.51 6.51
CA LEU A 104 20.99 6.96 6.28
C LEU A 104 19.70 7.31 5.52
N VAL A 105 19.39 6.60 4.43
CA VAL A 105 18.16 6.80 3.65
C VAL A 105 16.92 6.62 4.54
N VAL A 106 16.93 5.57 5.36
CA VAL A 106 15.83 5.22 6.24
C VAL A 106 15.67 6.25 7.36
N THR A 107 16.77 6.76 7.94
CA THR A 107 16.74 7.87 8.90
C THR A 107 16.10 9.11 8.29
N LEU A 108 16.55 9.55 7.11
CA LEU A 108 16.00 10.73 6.44
C LEU A 108 14.51 10.56 6.13
N THR A 109 14.12 9.35 5.71
CA THR A 109 12.72 9.03 5.45
C THR A 109 11.89 9.11 6.72
N GLY A 110 12.36 8.56 7.84
CA GLY A 110 11.69 8.65 9.14
C GLY A 110 11.56 10.10 9.63
N LEU A 111 12.64 10.88 9.57
CA LEU A 111 12.67 12.29 9.96
C LEU A 111 11.65 13.12 9.17
N ALA A 112 11.64 12.99 7.84
CA ALA A 112 10.71 13.73 6.99
C ALA A 112 9.26 13.28 7.17
N SER A 113 9.03 11.97 7.34
CA SER A 113 7.67 11.44 7.51
C SER A 113 7.07 11.91 8.84
N GLY A 114 7.84 11.89 9.94
CA GLY A 114 7.40 12.42 11.24
C GLY A 114 7.13 13.92 11.21
N ALA A 115 8.01 14.71 10.57
CA ALA A 115 7.81 16.16 10.46
C ALA A 115 6.59 16.54 9.61
N LEU A 116 6.38 15.86 8.47
CA LEU A 116 5.21 16.10 7.63
C LEU A 116 3.91 15.64 8.28
N ALA A 117 3.92 14.51 9.00
CA ALA A 117 2.75 14.05 9.75
C ALA A 117 2.36 15.07 10.84
N GLY A 118 3.32 15.53 11.66
CA GLY A 118 3.06 16.55 12.67
C GLY A 118 2.51 17.85 12.08
N LEU A 119 3.02 18.28 10.92
CA LEU A 119 2.49 19.43 10.20
C LEU A 119 1.05 19.21 9.71
N ILE A 120 0.76 18.02 9.15
CA ILE A 120 -0.58 17.66 8.67
C ILE A 120 -1.57 17.67 9.84
N ASP A 121 -1.18 17.13 10.99
CA ASP A 121 -2.03 17.02 12.17
C ASP A 121 -2.41 18.40 12.71
N ILE A 122 -1.42 19.25 12.99
CA ILE A 122 -1.64 20.61 13.49
C ILE A 122 -2.49 21.42 12.51
N ALA A 123 -2.19 21.34 11.21
CA ALA A 123 -2.91 22.10 10.20
C ALA A 123 -4.35 21.58 9.99
N ALA A 124 -4.59 20.26 10.10
CA ALA A 124 -5.90 19.66 9.93
C ALA A 124 -6.83 19.98 11.09
N ASP A 125 -6.33 19.94 12.32
CA ASP A 125 -7.12 20.27 13.51
C ASP A 125 -7.48 21.75 13.50
N TRP A 126 -6.52 22.64 13.24
CA TRP A 126 -6.78 24.08 13.11
C TRP A 126 -7.80 24.41 12.01
N MET A 127 -7.66 23.84 10.81
CA MET A 127 -8.62 24.09 9.72
C MET A 127 -9.99 23.45 9.96
N ALA A 128 -10.06 22.35 10.70
CA ALA A 128 -11.34 21.75 11.07
C ALA A 128 -12.12 22.66 12.02
N ASP A 129 -11.43 23.29 12.99
CA ASP A 129 -12.04 24.18 13.98
C ASP A 129 -12.59 25.48 13.37
N LEU A 130 -12.01 25.95 12.25
CA LEU A 130 -12.52 27.11 11.50
C LEU A 130 -13.98 26.97 11.05
N LYS A 131 -14.52 25.75 10.98
CA LYS A 131 -15.96 25.55 10.68
C LYS A 131 -16.86 25.96 11.84
N GLU A 132 -16.35 25.94 13.07
CA GLU A 132 -17.12 26.19 14.28
C GLU A 132 -16.90 27.59 14.84
N GLY A 133 -15.66 28.10 14.77
CA GLY A 133 -15.31 29.41 15.32
C GLY A 133 -13.83 29.75 15.13
N ILE A 134 -13.42 30.84 15.78
CA ILE A 134 -12.05 31.36 15.77
C ILE A 134 -11.64 31.77 17.20
N CYS A 135 -10.36 31.60 17.51
CA CYS A 135 -9.74 32.13 18.72
C CYS A 135 -9.35 33.61 18.56
N MET A 136 -9.82 34.49 19.45
CA MET A 136 -9.50 35.93 19.40
C MET A 136 -8.06 36.24 19.83
N GLY A 137 -7.46 35.42 20.70
CA GLY A 137 -6.09 35.63 21.18
C GLY A 137 -5.02 35.42 20.10
N ALA A 138 -5.18 34.42 19.23
CA ALA A 138 -4.42 34.30 18.00
C ALA A 138 -5.15 33.39 16.99
N PHE A 139 -5.16 33.82 15.73
CA PHE A 139 -5.89 33.14 14.65
C PHE A 139 -5.41 31.71 14.36
N TRP A 140 -4.14 31.40 14.61
CA TRP A 140 -3.54 30.08 14.34
C TRP A 140 -3.68 29.06 15.48
N TYR A 141 -4.37 29.40 16.57
CA TYR A 141 -4.64 28.44 17.63
C TYR A 141 -5.91 27.63 17.35
N ASN A 142 -5.81 26.32 17.58
CA ASN A 142 -6.97 25.43 17.61
C ASN A 142 -7.79 25.68 18.89
N HIS A 143 -9.00 25.11 18.96
CA HIS A 143 -9.92 25.30 20.10
C HIS A 143 -9.25 24.92 21.42
N GLU A 144 -8.65 23.72 21.51
CA GLU A 144 -8.00 23.24 22.73
C GLU A 144 -6.84 24.15 23.20
N GLN A 145 -5.98 24.61 22.29
CA GLN A 145 -4.87 25.52 22.61
C GLN A 145 -5.36 26.91 23.02
N CYS A 146 -6.47 27.37 22.43
CA CYS A 146 -7.09 28.64 22.80
C CYS A 146 -7.56 28.61 24.25
N CYS A 147 -8.19 27.49 24.66
CA CYS A 147 -8.76 27.34 26.00
C CYS A 147 -7.74 26.98 27.06
N TRP A 148 -6.64 26.30 26.71
CA TRP A 148 -5.54 26.05 27.64
C TRP A 148 -4.82 27.34 28.08
N ARG A 149 -4.84 28.39 27.26
CA ARG A 149 -4.11 29.64 27.53
C ARG A 149 -4.90 30.64 28.36
N SER A 150 -6.20 30.45 28.58
CA SER A 150 -7.01 31.37 29.38
C SER A 150 -6.75 31.19 30.88
N THR A 151 -6.32 32.26 31.55
CA THR A 151 -6.03 32.30 32.99
C THR A 151 -7.30 32.25 33.87
N GLU A 152 -8.48 32.46 33.29
CA GLU A 152 -9.78 32.53 33.97
C GLU A 152 -10.60 31.24 33.76
N SER A 153 -10.10 30.08 34.19
CA SER A 153 -10.94 28.87 34.27
C SER A 153 -11.67 28.85 35.61
N THR A 154 -12.91 29.32 35.67
CA THR A 154 -13.80 29.10 36.83
C THR A 154 -14.19 27.62 36.90
N PHE A 155 -14.18 27.06 38.11
CA PHE A 155 -14.34 25.63 38.40
C PHE A 155 -15.69 25.02 37.94
N GLU A 156 -16.70 25.85 37.64
CA GLU A 156 -18.05 25.42 37.22
C GLU A 156 -18.28 25.49 35.69
N GLU A 157 -17.41 26.13 34.90
CA GLU A 157 -17.63 26.36 33.46
C GLU A 157 -16.35 26.16 32.63
N ARG A 158 -15.64 25.05 32.82
CA ARG A 158 -14.40 24.74 32.07
C ARG A 158 -14.60 24.61 30.55
N ASP A 159 -15.83 24.34 30.10
CA ASP A 159 -16.22 24.25 28.68
C ASP A 159 -16.51 25.61 28.03
N LYS A 160 -16.79 26.66 28.81
CA LYS A 160 -17.01 28.01 28.27
C LYS A 160 -15.67 28.75 28.19
N CYS A 161 -15.04 28.60 27.05
CA CYS A 161 -13.78 29.25 26.71
C CYS A 161 -14.03 30.72 26.29
N PRO A 162 -13.77 31.74 27.13
CA PRO A 162 -14.17 33.13 26.84
C PRO A 162 -13.42 33.74 25.64
N GLN A 163 -12.27 33.16 25.28
CA GLN A 163 -11.46 33.58 24.14
C GLN A 163 -11.89 32.93 22.81
N TRP A 164 -12.69 31.87 22.86
CA TRP A 164 -13.22 31.21 21.68
C TRP A 164 -14.57 31.83 21.32
N GLN A 165 -14.69 32.32 20.09
CA GLN A 165 -15.96 32.88 19.60
C GLN A 165 -16.48 32.03 18.44
N THR A 166 -17.75 31.65 18.55
CA THR A 166 -18.44 31.02 17.42
C THR A 166 -18.70 32.06 16.32
N TRP A 167 -18.95 31.61 15.09
CA TRP A 167 -19.27 32.53 14.01
C TRP A 167 -20.50 33.39 14.28
N ALA A 168 -21.49 32.85 14.99
CA ALA A 168 -22.65 33.60 15.44
C ALA A 168 -22.29 34.71 16.44
N ASP A 169 -21.42 34.42 17.42
CA ASP A 169 -20.94 35.42 18.38
C ASP A 169 -20.27 36.60 17.70
N LEU A 170 -19.41 36.30 16.71
CA LEU A 170 -18.63 37.31 16.00
C LEU A 170 -19.49 38.19 15.09
N ILE A 171 -20.50 37.61 14.42
CA ILE A 171 -21.30 38.32 13.40
C ILE A 171 -22.53 38.99 14.02
N ILE A 172 -23.21 38.33 14.96
CA ILE A 172 -24.49 38.76 15.53
C ILE A 172 -24.31 39.40 16.92
N GLY A 173 -23.20 39.10 17.62
CA GLY A 173 -22.97 39.58 18.98
C GLY A 173 -23.84 38.88 20.04
N GLN A 174 -24.46 37.74 19.70
CA GLN A 174 -25.30 36.94 20.58
C GLN A 174 -24.92 35.45 20.50
N ALA A 175 -24.61 34.84 21.64
CA ALA A 175 -24.24 33.42 21.74
C ALA A 175 -25.43 32.48 21.64
N GLU A 176 -26.55 32.85 22.27
CA GLU A 176 -27.70 31.98 22.44
C GLU A 176 -28.91 32.49 21.67
N GLY A 177 -29.54 31.60 20.91
CA GLY A 177 -30.79 31.89 20.20
C GLY A 177 -30.94 31.18 18.86
N PRO A 178 -32.15 31.19 18.28
CA PRO A 178 -32.42 30.56 16.98
C PRO A 178 -31.62 31.21 15.84
N GLY A 179 -31.37 32.53 15.91
CA GLY A 179 -30.54 33.24 14.94
C GLY A 179 -29.07 32.81 14.97
N SER A 180 -28.51 32.59 16.17
CA SER A 180 -27.14 32.08 16.37
C SER A 180 -26.97 30.68 15.78
N TYR A 181 -27.93 29.79 16.05
CA TYR A 181 -27.93 28.44 15.49
C TYR A 181 -27.94 28.43 13.96
N ILE A 182 -28.82 29.22 13.32
CA ILE A 182 -28.92 29.30 11.86
C ILE A 182 -27.63 29.87 11.25
N MET A 183 -27.03 30.88 11.87
CA MET A 183 -25.78 31.46 11.38
C MET A 183 -24.63 30.46 11.46
N ASN A 184 -24.45 29.80 12.60
CA ASN A 184 -23.43 28.76 12.77
C ASN A 184 -23.64 27.61 11.76
N TYR A 185 -24.89 27.24 11.48
CA TYR A 185 -25.22 26.23 10.48
C TYR A 185 -24.80 26.63 9.06
N ILE A 186 -25.11 27.86 8.65
CA ILE A 186 -24.73 28.38 7.32
C ILE A 186 -23.21 28.47 7.20
N MET A 187 -22.52 28.97 8.21
CA MET A 187 -21.07 29.11 8.22
C MET A 187 -20.36 27.76 8.19
N TYR A 188 -20.87 26.76 8.92
CA TYR A 188 -20.36 25.39 8.88
C TYR A 188 -20.43 24.81 7.47
N ILE A 189 -21.58 24.96 6.79
CA ILE A 189 -21.77 24.50 5.40
C ILE A 189 -20.83 25.25 4.44
N PHE A 190 -20.72 26.57 4.58
CA PHE A 190 -19.89 27.40 3.71
C PHE A 190 -18.41 26.97 3.76
N TRP A 191 -17.84 26.82 4.96
CA TRP A 191 -16.45 26.39 5.13
C TRP A 191 -16.22 24.95 4.65
N ALA A 192 -17.15 24.03 4.97
CA ALA A 192 -17.08 22.65 4.50
C ALA A 192 -17.03 22.56 2.97
N LEU A 193 -17.89 23.31 2.28
CA LEU A 193 -17.94 23.35 0.82
C LEU A 193 -16.70 24.02 0.20
N SER A 194 -16.23 25.10 0.79
CA SER A 194 -15.03 25.82 0.34
C SER A 194 -13.79 24.92 0.39
N PHE A 195 -13.57 24.22 1.51
CA PHE A 195 -12.45 23.29 1.65
C PHE A 195 -12.56 22.10 0.70
N ALA A 196 -13.75 21.50 0.55
CA ALA A 196 -13.97 20.40 -0.38
C ALA A 196 -13.72 20.82 -1.84
N PHE A 197 -14.19 22.01 -2.24
CA PHE A 197 -13.98 22.57 -3.58
C PHE A 197 -12.49 22.83 -3.86
N LEU A 198 -11.77 23.43 -2.91
CA LEU A 198 -10.35 23.70 -3.06
C LEU A 198 -9.55 22.39 -3.16
N ALA A 199 -9.85 21.40 -2.31
CA ALA A 199 -9.18 20.11 -2.31
C ALA A 199 -9.29 19.38 -3.66
N VAL A 200 -10.50 19.25 -4.21
CA VAL A 200 -10.73 18.55 -5.50
C VAL A 200 -10.15 19.34 -6.68
N SER A 201 -10.18 20.67 -6.63
CA SER A 201 -9.63 21.52 -7.70
C SER A 201 -8.11 21.39 -7.78
N LEU A 202 -7.42 21.42 -6.64
CA LEU A 202 -5.97 21.24 -6.57
C LEU A 202 -5.54 19.85 -7.06
N VAL A 203 -6.23 18.80 -6.62
CA VAL A 203 -5.95 17.42 -7.06
C VAL A 203 -6.15 17.26 -8.57
N LYS A 204 -7.26 17.78 -9.11
CA LYS A 204 -7.57 17.64 -10.54
C LYS A 204 -6.61 18.41 -11.44
N VAL A 205 -6.18 19.61 -11.04
CA VAL A 205 -5.35 20.50 -11.88
C VAL A 205 -3.87 20.15 -11.78
N PHE A 206 -3.35 19.90 -10.57
CA PHE A 206 -1.90 19.79 -10.37
C PHE A 206 -1.40 18.35 -10.29
N ALA A 207 -2.13 17.45 -9.62
CA ALA A 207 -1.66 16.09 -9.36
C ALA A 207 -2.81 15.08 -9.25
N PRO A 208 -3.31 14.52 -10.36
CA PRO A 208 -4.41 13.55 -10.33
C PRO A 208 -4.06 12.26 -9.59
N TYR A 209 -2.77 11.90 -9.52
CA TYR A 209 -2.27 10.77 -8.73
C TYR A 209 -2.38 10.96 -7.21
N ALA A 210 -2.68 12.17 -6.72
CA ALA A 210 -2.89 12.41 -5.29
C ALA A 210 -4.21 11.80 -4.76
N CYS A 211 -5.18 11.50 -5.65
CA CYS A 211 -6.48 10.95 -5.29
C CYS A 211 -6.38 9.65 -4.47
N GLY A 212 -7.38 9.42 -3.59
CA GLY A 212 -7.53 8.18 -2.86
C GLY A 212 -6.50 7.98 -1.73
N SER A 213 -6.52 6.78 -1.14
CA SER A 213 -5.60 6.42 -0.05
C SER A 213 -4.16 6.29 -0.56
N GLY A 214 -3.96 5.55 -1.65
CA GLY A 214 -2.67 5.23 -2.24
C GLY A 214 -2.03 3.93 -1.77
N ILE A 215 -2.61 3.27 -0.76
CA ILE A 215 -2.21 1.92 -0.36
C ILE A 215 -2.37 0.90 -1.51
N PRO A 216 -3.49 0.87 -2.28
CA PRO A 216 -3.64 -0.02 -3.43
C PRO A 216 -2.48 0.10 -4.43
N GLU A 217 -2.14 1.32 -4.81
CA GLU A 217 -1.06 1.60 -5.75
C GLU A 217 0.30 1.23 -5.17
N ILE A 218 0.59 1.55 -3.90
CA ILE A 218 1.85 1.15 -3.24
C ILE A 218 1.98 -0.38 -3.20
N LYS A 219 0.90 -1.10 -2.86
CA LYS A 219 0.87 -2.58 -2.87
C LYS A 219 1.18 -3.12 -4.26
N THR A 220 0.65 -2.51 -5.33
CA THR A 220 1.01 -2.89 -6.71
C THR A 220 2.46 -2.56 -7.05
N ILE A 221 3.00 -1.42 -6.60
CA ILE A 221 4.38 -1.02 -6.84
C ILE A 221 5.35 -2.01 -6.19
N LEU A 222 5.10 -2.38 -4.93
CA LEU A 222 5.89 -3.34 -4.17
C LEU A 222 5.78 -4.77 -4.72
N SER A 223 4.66 -5.14 -5.35
CA SER A 223 4.53 -6.39 -6.10
C SER A 223 5.39 -6.46 -7.36
N GLY A 224 6.04 -5.35 -7.74
CA GLY A 224 6.98 -5.27 -8.86
C GLY A 224 6.47 -4.49 -10.07
N PHE A 225 5.27 -3.91 -10.01
CA PHE A 225 4.76 -3.03 -11.06
C PHE A 225 5.38 -1.62 -10.95
N ILE A 226 5.61 -0.93 -12.06
CA ILE A 226 6.18 0.43 -12.05
C ILE A 226 5.14 1.43 -12.54
N ILE A 227 4.87 2.45 -11.72
CA ILE A 227 4.02 3.60 -12.04
C ILE A 227 4.85 4.87 -11.80
N ARG A 228 5.47 5.44 -12.85
CA ARG A 228 6.25 6.67 -12.71
C ARG A 228 5.33 7.86 -12.45
N GLY A 229 5.89 8.85 -11.76
CA GLY A 229 5.16 10.07 -11.36
C GLY A 229 4.27 9.89 -10.13
N TYR A 230 3.87 8.67 -9.78
CA TYR A 230 3.01 8.40 -8.62
C TYR A 230 3.68 8.81 -7.29
N LEU A 231 4.92 8.36 -7.08
CA LEU A 231 5.75 8.69 -5.91
C LEU A 231 6.58 9.99 -6.10
N GLY A 232 6.10 10.91 -6.93
CA GLY A 232 6.82 12.14 -7.29
C GLY A 232 6.82 13.23 -6.21
N LYS A 233 7.67 14.26 -6.38
CA LYS A 233 7.69 15.43 -5.49
C LYS A 233 6.42 16.29 -5.57
N TRP A 234 5.81 16.39 -6.76
CA TRP A 234 4.57 17.14 -6.93
C TRP A 234 3.37 16.43 -6.31
N THR A 235 3.32 15.10 -6.41
CA THR A 235 2.26 14.33 -5.75
C THR A 235 2.38 14.43 -4.23
N LEU A 236 3.60 14.40 -3.68
CA LEU A 236 3.86 14.67 -2.26
C LEU A 236 3.29 16.03 -1.84
N MET A 237 3.72 17.13 -2.48
CA MET A 237 3.29 18.48 -2.10
C MET A 237 1.78 18.68 -2.17
N ILE A 238 1.16 18.30 -3.29
CA ILE A 238 -0.28 18.47 -3.48
C ILE A 238 -1.06 17.56 -2.53
N LYS A 239 -0.63 16.31 -2.31
CA LYS A 239 -1.32 15.39 -1.40
C LYS A 239 -1.25 15.87 0.04
N THR A 240 -0.12 16.41 0.51
CA THR A 240 -0.01 17.00 1.86
C THR A 240 -1.04 18.13 2.07
N VAL A 241 -1.10 19.11 1.16
CA VAL A 241 -2.04 20.25 1.28
C VAL A 241 -3.49 19.80 1.16
N THR A 242 -3.79 18.96 0.17
CA THR A 242 -5.18 18.55 -0.12
C THR A 242 -5.72 17.53 0.87
N LEU A 243 -4.86 16.77 1.55
CA LEU A 243 -5.24 15.91 2.67
C LEU A 243 -5.78 16.72 3.85
N VAL A 244 -5.10 17.81 4.19
CA VAL A 244 -5.51 18.70 5.27
C VAL A 244 -6.87 19.32 4.97
N LEU A 245 -7.06 19.85 3.76
CA LEU A 245 -8.34 20.40 3.30
C LEU A 245 -9.46 19.35 3.25
N ALA A 246 -9.15 18.11 2.84
CA ALA A 246 -10.11 17.02 2.77
C ALA A 246 -10.64 16.64 4.15
N VAL A 247 -9.76 16.52 5.15
CA VAL A 247 -10.17 16.24 6.53
C VAL A 247 -10.93 17.43 7.13
N ALA A 248 -10.43 18.65 6.94
CA ALA A 248 -11.08 19.88 7.42
C ALA A 248 -12.52 20.04 6.87
N SER A 249 -12.78 19.61 5.63
CA SER A 249 -14.13 19.68 5.03
C SER A 249 -15.21 18.88 5.77
N GLY A 250 -14.85 17.98 6.69
CA GLY A 250 -15.81 17.17 7.45
C GLY A 250 -16.37 15.98 6.68
N LEU A 251 -15.85 15.69 5.49
CA LEU A 251 -16.13 14.44 4.78
C LEU A 251 -15.77 13.24 5.67
N SER A 252 -16.52 12.15 5.54
CA SER A 252 -16.23 10.90 6.28
C SER A 252 -15.02 10.18 5.69
N LEU A 253 -13.83 10.71 6.00
CA LEU A 253 -12.51 10.32 5.49
C LEU A 253 -11.48 10.44 6.62
N GLY A 254 -10.35 9.71 6.50
CA GLY A 254 -9.21 9.82 7.42
C GLY A 254 -7.91 10.23 6.74
N LYS A 255 -6.95 10.74 7.53
CA LYS A 255 -5.59 11.09 7.06
C LYS A 255 -4.62 9.90 7.04
N GLU A 256 -4.88 8.88 7.84
CA GLU A 256 -3.95 7.77 8.11
C GLU A 256 -3.52 6.97 6.88
N GLY A 257 -4.46 6.63 5.99
CA GLY A 257 -4.12 5.93 4.74
C GLY A 257 -3.21 6.76 3.82
N PRO A 258 -3.59 8.00 3.48
CA PRO A 258 -2.74 8.93 2.73
C PRO A 258 -1.36 9.22 3.34
N LEU A 259 -1.21 9.19 4.67
CA LEU A 259 0.10 9.36 5.33
C LEU A 259 1.10 8.27 4.94
N VAL A 260 0.64 7.02 4.74
CA VAL A 260 1.48 5.94 4.21
C VAL A 260 2.03 6.29 2.83
N HIS A 261 1.20 6.86 1.96
CA HIS A 261 1.62 7.30 0.63
C HIS A 261 2.61 8.47 0.70
N VAL A 262 2.35 9.46 1.56
CA VAL A 262 3.25 10.60 1.80
C VAL A 262 4.63 10.11 2.24
N ALA A 263 4.69 9.18 3.18
CA ALA A 263 5.95 8.59 3.64
C ALA A 263 6.69 7.84 2.51
N CYS A 264 5.98 7.05 1.69
CA CYS A 264 6.57 6.39 0.53
C CYS A 264 7.10 7.38 -0.52
N CYS A 265 6.43 8.52 -0.73
CA CYS A 265 6.96 9.59 -1.59
C CYS A 265 8.26 10.16 -1.04
N CYS A 266 8.36 10.42 0.28
CA CYS A 266 9.60 10.84 0.92
C CYS A 266 10.72 9.81 0.73
N GLY A 267 10.43 8.52 0.98
CA GLY A 267 11.39 7.43 0.78
C GLY A 267 11.87 7.31 -0.67
N ASN A 268 10.97 7.50 -1.64
CA ASN A 268 11.31 7.53 -3.06
C ASN A 268 12.26 8.70 -3.39
N ILE A 269 11.97 9.91 -2.90
CA ILE A 269 12.79 11.11 -3.13
C ILE A 269 14.19 10.94 -2.54
N PHE A 270 14.30 10.48 -1.28
CA PHE A 270 15.61 10.24 -0.66
C PHE A 270 16.37 9.09 -1.30
N SER A 271 15.70 8.07 -1.83
CA SER A 271 16.34 6.99 -2.57
C SER A 271 17.11 7.49 -3.81
N TYR A 272 16.69 8.60 -4.43
CA TYR A 272 17.41 9.19 -5.56
C TYR A 272 18.75 9.83 -5.17
N LEU A 273 18.94 10.23 -3.92
CA LEU A 273 20.20 10.80 -3.43
C LEU A 273 21.32 9.76 -3.35
N PHE A 274 20.97 8.47 -3.33
CA PHE A 274 21.92 7.37 -3.16
C PHE A 274 21.93 6.48 -4.41
N PRO A 275 23.03 6.43 -5.19
CA PRO A 275 23.12 5.64 -6.42
C PRO A 275 22.76 4.16 -6.26
N LYS A 276 23.01 3.59 -5.07
CA LYS A 276 22.65 2.22 -4.68
C LYS A 276 21.14 1.94 -4.83
N TYR A 277 20.30 2.90 -4.44
CA TYR A 277 18.85 2.76 -4.44
C TYR A 277 18.20 3.37 -5.68
N SER A 278 18.81 4.40 -6.28
CA SER A 278 18.26 5.04 -7.47
C SER A 278 18.35 4.16 -8.74
N THR A 279 19.38 3.32 -8.84
CA THR A 279 19.65 2.48 -10.03
C THR A 279 19.18 1.04 -9.91
N ASN A 280 18.74 0.62 -8.72
CA ASN A 280 18.24 -0.72 -8.44
C ASN A 280 16.82 -0.64 -7.88
N GLU A 281 15.88 -1.03 -8.72
CA GLU A 281 14.45 -0.96 -8.44
C GLU A 281 14.00 -1.97 -7.37
N ALA A 282 14.70 -3.09 -7.19
CA ALA A 282 14.41 -4.04 -6.11
C ALA A 282 14.85 -3.49 -4.74
N LYS A 283 16.04 -2.88 -4.66
CA LYS A 283 16.52 -2.24 -3.43
C LYS A 283 15.72 -1.01 -3.05
N LYS A 284 15.27 -0.25 -4.03
CA LYS A 284 14.35 0.88 -3.82
C LYS A 284 13.06 0.44 -3.14
N ARG A 285 12.50 -0.71 -3.51
CA ARG A 285 11.29 -1.28 -2.87
C ARG A 285 11.51 -1.66 -1.40
N GLU A 286 12.71 -2.11 -1.02
CA GLU A 286 13.06 -2.31 0.40
C GLU A 286 12.92 -0.99 1.20
N VAL A 287 13.32 0.14 0.61
CA VAL A 287 13.15 1.48 1.22
C VAL A 287 11.68 1.88 1.26
N LEU A 288 10.91 1.62 0.19
CA LEU A 288 9.48 1.92 0.16
C LEU A 288 8.68 1.13 1.19
N SER A 289 9.03 -0.15 1.42
CA SER A 289 8.47 -0.95 2.51
C SER A 289 8.79 -0.34 3.89
N ALA A 290 10.03 0.09 4.12
CA ALA A 290 10.40 0.79 5.36
C ALA A 290 9.68 2.14 5.52
N ALA A 291 9.51 2.89 4.44
CA ALA A 291 8.77 4.14 4.42
C ALA A 291 7.28 3.93 4.74
N SER A 292 6.67 2.88 4.20
CA SER A 292 5.27 2.56 4.53
C SER A 292 5.08 2.22 6.01
N ALA A 293 6.03 1.50 6.63
CA ALA A 293 6.02 1.25 8.07
C ALA A 293 6.14 2.54 8.88
N ALA A 294 7.03 3.45 8.48
CA ALA A 294 7.16 4.77 9.10
C ALA A 294 5.87 5.60 8.98
N GLY A 295 5.21 5.56 7.81
CA GLY A 295 3.95 6.26 7.56
C GLY A 295 2.80 5.78 8.46
N VAL A 296 2.68 4.48 8.67
CA VAL A 296 1.68 3.90 9.59
C VAL A 296 2.05 4.20 11.05
N SER A 297 3.34 4.16 11.37
CA SER A 297 3.83 4.48 12.70
C SER A 297 3.49 5.91 13.12
N VAL A 298 3.59 6.89 12.21
CA VAL A 298 3.20 8.28 12.52
C VAL A 298 1.70 8.51 12.43
N ALA A 299 0.98 7.73 11.63
CA ALA A 299 -0.47 7.78 11.54
C ALA A 299 -1.15 7.39 12.86
N PHE A 300 -0.68 6.30 13.49
CA PHE A 300 -1.27 5.79 14.72
C PHE A 300 -0.43 6.02 15.98
N GLY A 301 0.81 6.49 15.85
CA GLY A 301 1.75 6.52 16.98
C GLY A 301 2.23 5.12 17.42
N ALA A 302 2.10 4.12 16.54
CA ALA A 302 2.30 2.69 16.81
C ALA A 302 3.45 2.12 15.93
N PRO A 303 4.72 2.16 16.39
CA PRO A 303 5.87 1.75 15.58
C PRO A 303 5.93 0.25 15.32
N ILE A 304 5.61 -0.61 16.29
CA ILE A 304 5.61 -2.07 16.09
C ILE A 304 4.45 -2.46 15.18
N GLY A 305 3.27 -1.90 15.43
CA GLY A 305 2.08 -2.09 14.61
C GLY A 305 2.30 -1.66 13.15
N GLY A 306 3.00 -0.54 12.92
CA GLY A 306 3.34 -0.05 11.59
C GLY A 306 4.27 -0.97 10.80
N VAL A 307 5.26 -1.58 11.45
CA VAL A 307 6.15 -2.56 10.79
C VAL A 307 5.39 -3.83 10.42
N LEU A 308 4.55 -4.34 11.34
CA LEU A 308 3.73 -5.51 11.08
C LEU A 308 2.71 -5.25 9.98
N PHE A 309 2.12 -4.05 9.93
CA PHE A 309 1.26 -3.65 8.83
C PHE A 309 1.99 -3.67 7.49
N SER A 310 3.19 -3.10 7.43
CA SER A 310 4.00 -3.12 6.21
C SER A 310 4.32 -4.55 5.75
N LEU A 311 4.53 -5.47 6.70
CA LEU A 311 4.76 -6.89 6.45
C LEU A 311 3.50 -7.63 6.00
N GLU A 312 2.37 -7.44 6.67
CA GLU A 312 1.13 -8.20 6.48
C GLU A 312 0.36 -7.75 5.23
N GLU A 313 0.41 -6.46 4.90
CA GLU A 313 -0.57 -5.86 3.98
C GLU A 313 0.02 -5.19 2.76
N VAL A 314 1.19 -4.56 2.92
CA VAL A 314 1.78 -3.71 1.89
C VAL A 314 2.85 -4.45 1.11
N SER A 315 3.69 -5.23 1.80
CA SER A 315 4.86 -5.88 1.22
C SER A 315 4.54 -7.28 0.70
N TYR A 316 5.02 -7.55 -0.51
CA TYR A 316 4.94 -8.87 -1.12
C TYR A 316 6.05 -9.82 -0.61
N TYR A 317 7.25 -9.29 -0.43
CA TYR A 317 8.43 -10.00 0.06
C TYR A 317 9.16 -9.11 1.07
N PHE A 318 9.40 -9.61 2.28
CA PHE A 318 9.92 -8.80 3.38
C PHE A 318 11.16 -9.47 4.03
N PRO A 319 12.38 -9.19 3.54
CA PRO A 319 13.57 -9.80 4.10
C PRO A 319 13.90 -9.23 5.49
N LEU A 320 14.52 -10.03 6.36
CA LEU A 320 14.85 -9.64 7.74
C LEU A 320 15.67 -8.33 7.84
N LYS A 321 16.56 -8.07 6.87
CA LYS A 321 17.31 -6.79 6.82
C LYS A 321 16.39 -5.58 6.62
N THR A 322 15.32 -5.74 5.84
CA THR A 322 14.30 -4.70 5.64
C THR A 322 13.42 -4.57 6.87
N LEU A 323 13.15 -5.67 7.59
CA LEU A 323 12.43 -5.64 8.87
C LEU A 323 13.13 -4.72 9.88
N TRP A 324 14.42 -4.93 10.14
CA TRP A 324 15.20 -4.10 11.06
C TRP A 324 15.26 -2.63 10.65
N ARG A 325 15.42 -2.37 9.34
CA ARG A 325 15.40 -1.00 8.81
C ARG A 325 14.04 -0.34 8.97
N SER A 326 12.96 -1.08 8.70
CA SER A 326 11.59 -0.57 8.84
C SER A 326 11.28 -0.20 10.28
N PHE A 327 11.68 -1.05 11.22
CA PHE A 327 11.56 -0.78 12.65
C PHE A 327 12.31 0.48 13.07
N PHE A 328 13.56 0.64 12.62
CA PHE A 328 14.33 1.85 12.89
C PHE A 328 13.70 3.10 12.25
N ALA A 329 13.19 3.01 11.01
CA ALA A 329 12.48 4.10 10.35
C ALA A 329 11.26 4.57 11.15
N ALA A 330 10.43 3.60 11.58
CA ALA A 330 9.23 3.83 12.36
C ALA A 330 9.56 4.48 13.70
N LEU A 331 10.59 3.99 14.41
CA LEU A 331 11.05 4.56 15.67
C LEU A 331 11.48 6.03 15.51
N VAL A 332 12.28 6.34 14.48
CA VAL A 332 12.72 7.71 14.20
C VAL A 332 11.52 8.60 13.87
N ALA A 333 10.59 8.12 13.05
CA ALA A 333 9.41 8.88 12.67
C ALA A 333 8.50 9.18 13.88
N ALA A 334 8.24 8.18 14.72
CA ALA A 334 7.51 8.32 15.98
C ALA A 334 8.20 9.31 16.93
N PHE A 335 9.53 9.20 17.10
CA PHE A 335 10.29 10.11 17.95
C PHE A 335 10.18 11.58 17.50
N ILE A 336 10.23 11.85 16.20
CA ILE A 336 10.04 13.20 15.66
C ILE A 336 8.62 13.69 15.88
N LEU A 337 7.61 12.85 15.62
CA LEU A 337 6.22 13.21 15.88
C LEU A 337 6.00 13.55 17.36
N ARG A 338 6.59 12.78 18.29
CA ARG A 338 6.56 13.08 19.73
C ARG A 338 7.21 14.41 20.06
N SER A 339 8.33 14.71 19.42
CA SER A 339 9.10 15.93 19.67
C SER A 339 8.36 17.18 19.17
N ILE A 340 7.57 17.06 18.12
CA ILE A 340 6.67 18.12 17.63
C ILE A 340 5.45 18.28 18.56
N ASN A 341 5.01 17.21 19.22
CA ASN A 341 3.88 17.19 20.17
C ASN A 341 2.61 17.86 19.62
N PRO A 342 2.05 17.38 18.50
CA PRO A 342 0.90 18.03 17.84
C PRO A 342 -0.33 18.12 18.75
N PHE A 343 -0.49 17.16 19.67
CA PHE A 343 -1.65 17.05 20.56
C PHE A 343 -1.48 17.77 21.90
N GLY A 344 -0.33 18.39 22.19
CA GLY A 344 -0.07 19.05 23.48
C GLY A 344 0.10 18.12 24.69
N ASN A 345 -0.32 16.85 24.59
CA ASN A 345 -0.39 15.91 25.71
C ASN A 345 0.92 15.16 26.01
N SER A 346 2.03 15.47 25.31
CA SER A 346 3.35 14.82 25.41
C SER A 346 3.38 13.31 25.08
N ARG A 347 2.21 12.75 24.72
CA ARG A 347 2.00 11.36 24.30
C ARG A 347 2.08 11.26 22.77
N LEU A 348 2.61 10.12 22.33
CA LEU A 348 2.78 9.74 20.91
C LEU A 348 1.47 9.36 20.22
N VAL A 349 0.52 8.91 21.01
CA VAL A 349 -0.65 8.17 20.58
C VAL A 349 -1.88 9.07 20.61
N LEU A 350 -2.68 9.00 19.55
CA LEU A 350 -3.91 9.79 19.39
C LEU A 350 -5.00 9.45 20.42
N PHE A 351 -5.05 8.19 20.89
CA PHE A 351 -6.08 7.65 21.78
C PHE A 351 -5.49 6.87 22.96
N TYR A 352 -4.78 7.54 23.88
CA TYR A 352 -4.36 6.85 25.11
C TYR A 352 -5.54 6.77 26.07
N VAL A 353 -6.02 5.56 26.32
CA VAL A 353 -7.00 5.26 27.38
C VAL A 353 -6.47 4.09 28.19
N GLU A 354 -6.40 4.26 29.49
CA GLU A 354 -5.97 3.24 30.44
C GLU A 354 -7.19 2.77 31.22
N TYR A 355 -7.53 1.49 31.07
CA TYR A 355 -8.64 0.87 31.76
C TYR A 355 -8.09 0.14 32.99
N HIS A 356 -8.69 0.37 34.14
CA HIS A 356 -8.23 -0.16 35.43
C HIS A 356 -8.95 -1.46 35.85
N THR A 357 -9.98 -1.86 35.12
CA THR A 357 -10.83 -3.03 35.39
C THR A 357 -10.45 -4.21 34.49
N PRO A 358 -10.22 -5.41 35.06
CA PRO A 358 -9.98 -6.60 34.26
C PRO A 358 -11.28 -7.02 33.54
N TRP A 359 -11.14 -7.61 32.35
CA TRP A 359 -12.27 -8.17 31.61
C TRP A 359 -12.59 -9.60 32.05
N TYR A 360 -13.86 -9.99 31.97
CA TYR A 360 -14.33 -11.32 32.36
C TYR A 360 -14.65 -12.23 31.17
N LEU A 361 -14.57 -13.56 31.37
CA LEU A 361 -14.78 -14.54 30.29
C LEU A 361 -16.17 -14.44 29.65
N PHE A 362 -17.21 -14.06 30.39
CA PHE A 362 -18.56 -13.93 29.83
C PHE A 362 -18.66 -12.79 28.81
N GLU A 363 -17.83 -11.75 28.93
CA GLU A 363 -17.74 -10.61 28.00
C GLU A 363 -17.19 -11.03 26.63
N LEU A 364 -16.55 -12.21 26.54
CA LEU A 364 -16.11 -12.75 25.26
C LEU A 364 -17.28 -12.98 24.29
N ILE A 365 -18.48 -13.31 24.80
CA ILE A 365 -19.67 -13.52 23.96
C ILE A 365 -20.05 -12.23 23.22
N PRO A 366 -20.30 -11.09 23.89
CA PRO A 366 -20.60 -9.84 23.18
C PRO A 366 -19.41 -9.33 22.35
N PHE A 367 -18.15 -9.58 22.72
CA PHE A 367 -17.00 -9.28 21.86
C PHE A 367 -17.01 -10.08 20.55
N ILE A 368 -17.36 -11.37 20.59
CA ILE A 368 -17.52 -12.19 19.38
C ILE A 368 -18.68 -11.66 18.53
N LEU A 369 -19.81 -11.24 19.15
CA LEU A 369 -20.93 -10.64 18.42
C LEU A 369 -20.54 -9.33 17.72
N LEU A 370 -19.73 -8.49 18.37
CA LEU A 370 -19.12 -7.30 17.74
C LEU A 370 -18.19 -7.70 16.58
N GLY A 371 -17.45 -8.80 16.72
CA GLY A 371 -16.70 -9.44 15.65
C GLY A 371 -17.58 -9.79 14.45
N VAL A 372 -18.68 -10.50 14.67
CA VAL A 372 -19.65 -10.87 13.62
C VAL A 372 -20.21 -9.62 12.93
N PHE A 373 -20.61 -8.60 13.70
CA PHE A 373 -21.07 -7.33 13.18
C PHE A 373 -20.01 -6.66 12.29
N GLY A 374 -18.76 -6.60 12.75
CA GLY A 374 -17.64 -6.02 11.99
C GLY A 374 -17.39 -6.74 10.66
N GLY A 375 -17.49 -8.07 10.64
CA GLY A 375 -17.33 -8.87 9.43
C GLY A 375 -18.47 -8.67 8.42
N LEU A 376 -19.71 -8.64 8.90
CA LEU A 376 -20.90 -8.37 8.08
C LEU A 376 -20.85 -6.94 7.50
N TRP A 377 -20.51 -5.96 8.33
CA TRP A 377 -20.30 -4.58 7.91
C TRP A 377 -19.22 -4.48 6.84
N GLY A 378 -18.06 -5.11 7.07
CA GLY A 378 -16.96 -5.12 6.11
C GLY A 378 -17.36 -5.70 4.75
N ALA A 379 -18.05 -6.84 4.75
CA ALA A 379 -18.55 -7.46 3.52
C ALA A 379 -19.57 -6.58 2.77
N PHE A 380 -20.53 -5.99 3.50
CA PHE A 380 -21.50 -5.05 2.93
C PHE A 380 -20.81 -3.82 2.34
N PHE A 381 -19.91 -3.19 3.10
CA PHE A 381 -19.18 -2.00 2.69
C PHE A 381 -18.37 -2.23 1.41
N ILE A 382 -17.61 -3.33 1.33
CA ILE A 382 -16.80 -3.65 0.14
C ILE A 382 -17.69 -3.82 -1.08
N ARG A 383 -18.76 -4.61 -0.99
CA ARG A 383 -19.68 -4.83 -2.13
C ARG A 383 -20.36 -3.54 -2.57
N ALA A 384 -20.89 -2.76 -1.63
CA ALA A 384 -21.58 -1.51 -1.93
C ALA A 384 -20.63 -0.46 -2.52
N ASN A 385 -19.45 -0.29 -1.92
CA ASN A 385 -18.46 0.69 -2.40
C ASN A 385 -17.94 0.33 -3.79
N ILE A 386 -17.63 -0.94 -4.07
CA ILE A 386 -17.16 -1.37 -5.38
C ILE A 386 -18.26 -1.26 -6.44
N ALA A 387 -19.52 -1.57 -6.11
CA ALA A 387 -20.65 -1.36 -7.01
C ALA A 387 -20.80 0.13 -7.36
N TRP A 388 -20.67 1.02 -6.37
CA TRP A 388 -20.73 2.47 -6.57
C TRP A 388 -19.55 2.99 -7.39
N CYS A 389 -18.32 2.58 -7.06
CA CYS A 389 -17.13 2.98 -7.82
C CYS A 389 -17.15 2.44 -9.26
N ARG A 390 -17.74 1.27 -9.51
CA ARG A 390 -17.98 0.77 -10.86
C ARG A 390 -18.96 1.67 -11.60
N ARG A 391 -20.08 2.06 -10.96
CA ARG A 391 -21.04 3.02 -11.51
C ARG A 391 -20.36 4.33 -11.90
N ARG A 392 -19.46 4.87 -11.06
CA ARG A 392 -18.67 6.08 -11.37
C ARG A 392 -17.84 5.94 -12.64
N LYS A 393 -17.24 4.77 -12.87
CA LYS A 393 -16.39 4.50 -14.04
C LYS A 393 -17.18 4.24 -15.33
N THR A 394 -18.38 3.70 -15.25
CA THR A 394 -19.19 3.34 -16.43
C THR A 394 -20.15 4.45 -16.86
N THR A 395 -20.67 5.23 -15.91
CA THR A 395 -21.68 6.27 -16.20
C THR A 395 -21.08 7.64 -16.51
N ARG A 396 -21.91 8.56 -17.05
CA ARG A 396 -21.52 9.96 -17.33
C ARG A 396 -21.12 10.75 -16.08
N PHE A 397 -21.49 10.29 -14.88
CA PHE A 397 -21.13 10.93 -13.61
C PHE A 397 -19.61 11.07 -13.42
N GLY A 398 -18.80 10.12 -13.94
CA GLY A 398 -17.34 10.20 -13.86
C GLY A 398 -16.69 11.41 -14.57
N LYS A 399 -17.43 12.10 -15.45
CA LYS A 399 -16.96 13.31 -16.15
C LYS A 399 -16.91 14.55 -15.26
N TYR A 400 -17.72 14.61 -14.20
CA TYR A 400 -17.87 15.79 -13.33
C TYR A 400 -17.44 15.50 -11.87
N PRO A 401 -16.16 15.19 -11.61
CA PRO A 401 -15.71 14.81 -10.27
C PRO A 401 -15.74 15.94 -9.25
N VAL A 402 -15.61 17.19 -9.69
CA VAL A 402 -15.66 18.37 -8.82
C VAL A 402 -17.06 18.54 -8.26
N LEU A 403 -18.08 18.47 -9.13
CA LEU A 403 -19.49 18.56 -8.74
C LEU A 403 -19.85 17.44 -7.76
N GLU A 404 -19.39 16.21 -8.02
CA GLU A 404 -19.64 15.07 -7.14
C GLU A 404 -19.12 15.32 -5.71
N VAL A 405 -17.86 15.78 -5.58
CA VAL A 405 -17.27 16.05 -4.26
C VAL A 405 -18.05 17.14 -3.53
N ILE A 406 -18.43 18.22 -4.22
CA ILE A 406 -19.23 19.31 -3.64
C ILE A 406 -20.59 18.80 -3.17
N VAL A 407 -21.28 17.98 -3.98
CA VAL A 407 -22.60 17.43 -3.61
C VAL A 407 -22.49 16.52 -2.40
N VAL A 408 -21.49 15.63 -2.36
CA VAL A 408 -21.27 14.76 -1.20
C VAL A 408 -20.92 15.59 0.04
N ALA A 409 -20.07 16.62 -0.09
CA ALA A 409 -19.74 17.52 1.01
C ALA A 409 -20.97 18.31 1.50
N ALA A 410 -21.82 18.79 0.60
CA ALA A 410 -23.07 19.49 0.93
C ALA A 410 -24.01 18.60 1.75
N ILE A 411 -24.27 17.39 1.26
CA ILE A 411 -25.11 16.40 1.95
C ILE A 411 -24.50 16.06 3.32
N THR A 412 -23.18 15.90 3.38
CA THR A 412 -22.48 15.62 4.65
C THR A 412 -22.68 16.76 5.64
N ALA A 413 -22.42 18.01 5.24
CA ALA A 413 -22.49 19.16 6.14
C ALA A 413 -23.92 19.45 6.63
N VAL A 414 -24.91 19.35 5.73
CA VAL A 414 -26.33 19.57 6.04
C VAL A 414 -26.84 18.55 7.08
N ILE A 415 -26.50 17.27 6.90
CA ILE A 415 -27.00 16.21 7.79
C ILE A 415 -26.15 16.08 9.06
N ALA A 416 -24.86 16.43 9.02
CA ALA A 416 -23.97 16.28 10.16
C ALA A 416 -24.19 17.32 11.26
N PHE A 417 -24.58 18.55 10.93
CA PHE A 417 -24.68 19.63 11.92
C PHE A 417 -25.76 19.44 13.00
N PRO A 418 -26.97 18.91 12.69
CA PRO A 418 -28.02 18.72 13.70
C PRO A 418 -27.67 17.72 14.80
N ASN A 419 -26.81 16.74 14.53
CA ASN A 419 -26.40 15.73 15.51
C ASN A 419 -24.97 16.00 15.99
N PRO A 420 -24.73 16.22 17.30
CA PRO A 420 -23.42 16.60 17.83
C PRO A 420 -22.34 15.54 17.52
N TYR A 421 -22.67 14.25 17.60
CA TYR A 421 -21.69 13.18 17.34
C TYR A 421 -21.30 13.06 15.87
N THR A 422 -22.18 13.49 14.94
CA THR A 422 -21.82 13.53 13.52
C THR A 422 -21.05 14.78 13.14
N ARG A 423 -21.24 15.87 13.90
CA ARG A 423 -20.56 17.15 13.72
C ARG A 423 -19.09 17.08 14.13
N PHE A 424 -18.77 16.36 15.21
CA PHE A 424 -17.39 16.19 15.69
C PHE A 424 -16.45 15.63 14.63
N ASN A 425 -15.18 16.02 14.72
CA ASN A 425 -14.13 15.38 13.94
C ASN A 425 -14.09 13.89 14.30
N THR A 426 -13.91 13.03 13.30
CA THR A 426 -14.06 11.57 13.49
C THR A 426 -13.01 11.03 14.47
N SER A 427 -11.81 11.63 14.52
CA SER A 427 -10.81 11.28 15.54
C SER A 427 -11.26 11.69 16.94
N GLN A 428 -11.73 12.93 17.14
CA GLN A 428 -12.25 13.39 18.45
C GLN A 428 -13.42 12.51 18.92
N LEU A 429 -14.32 12.13 18.02
CA LEU A 429 -15.42 11.22 18.32
C LEU A 429 -14.93 9.85 18.83
N ILE A 430 -13.88 9.28 18.23
CA ILE A 430 -13.31 8.00 18.69
C ILE A 430 -12.70 8.16 20.08
N LYS A 431 -11.99 9.28 20.34
CA LYS A 431 -11.41 9.57 21.66
C LYS A 431 -12.52 9.59 22.73
N GLU A 432 -13.60 10.32 22.48
CA GLU A 432 -14.76 10.43 23.38
C GLU A 432 -15.47 9.07 23.60
N LEU A 433 -15.50 8.20 22.60
CA LEU A 433 -16.11 6.87 22.71
C LEU A 433 -15.25 5.90 23.52
N PHE A 434 -13.93 6.07 23.50
CA PHE A 434 -13.00 5.21 24.23
C PHE A 434 -12.84 5.65 25.69
N THR A 435 -12.99 6.94 26.00
CA THR A 435 -12.87 7.45 27.37
C THR A 435 -14.01 6.93 28.26
N ASP A 436 -13.64 6.67 29.52
CA ASP A 436 -14.60 6.35 30.58
C ASP A 436 -14.98 7.63 31.31
N CYS A 437 -16.15 7.61 31.94
CA CYS A 437 -16.71 8.77 32.61
C CYS A 437 -15.95 9.08 33.90
N GLY A 438 -15.19 10.20 33.89
CA GLY A 438 -14.54 10.72 35.09
C GLY A 438 -15.44 11.66 35.93
N PRO A 439 -15.06 11.96 37.19
CA PRO A 439 -15.82 12.87 38.07
C PRO A 439 -15.84 14.34 37.62
N LEU A 440 -15.07 14.70 36.59
CA LEU A 440 -14.92 16.06 36.05
C LEU A 440 -15.43 16.21 34.60
N GLU A 441 -15.94 15.14 33.98
CA GLU A 441 -16.40 15.17 32.59
C GLU A 441 -17.93 15.35 32.50
N SER A 442 -18.35 16.41 31.80
CA SER A 442 -19.73 16.88 31.63
C SER A 442 -20.40 16.33 30.36
N SER A 443 -19.92 15.21 29.80
CA SER A 443 -20.47 14.69 28.55
C SER A 443 -21.83 14.05 28.74
N THR A 444 -22.70 14.13 27.73
CA THR A 444 -24.04 13.49 27.76
C THR A 444 -23.97 11.96 27.85
N LEU A 445 -22.81 11.35 27.54
CA LEU A 445 -22.55 9.92 27.75
C LEU A 445 -22.34 9.56 29.22
N CYS A 446 -22.09 10.56 30.07
CA CYS A 446 -21.78 10.41 31.49
C CYS A 446 -22.90 10.89 32.42
N ASP A 447 -24.08 11.21 31.87
CA ASP A 447 -25.27 11.58 32.65
C ASP A 447 -25.96 10.35 33.26
N TYR A 448 -25.32 9.77 34.28
CA TYR A 448 -25.88 8.69 35.09
C TYR A 448 -26.61 9.25 36.31
N LYS A 449 -27.68 8.58 36.74
CA LYS A 449 -28.41 9.00 37.95
C LYS A 449 -27.61 8.63 39.19
N ASN A 450 -26.86 9.59 39.71
CA ASN A 450 -26.14 9.42 40.97
C ASN A 450 -27.13 9.32 42.14
N ALA A 451 -27.11 8.22 42.87
CA ALA A 451 -27.69 8.15 44.21
C ALA A 451 -26.78 8.95 45.15
N MET A 452 -27.02 10.26 45.24
CA MET A 452 -26.27 11.16 46.11
C MET A 452 -26.56 10.84 47.58
N ASN A 453 -25.84 9.84 48.12
CA ASN A 453 -25.67 9.56 49.54
C ASN A 453 -24.43 8.66 49.71
N ALA A 454 -23.25 9.17 49.37
CA ALA A 454 -22.00 8.51 49.75
C ALA A 454 -20.90 9.54 49.99
N THR A 455 -20.55 9.70 51.26
CA THR A 455 -19.36 10.36 51.80
C THR A 455 -18.07 9.57 51.50
N LYS A 456 -18.00 8.82 50.39
CA LYS A 456 -16.80 8.08 50.00
C LYS A 456 -16.07 8.85 48.90
N THR A 457 -14.77 9.02 49.11
CA THR A 457 -13.83 9.62 48.16
C THR A 457 -13.90 8.91 46.81
N VAL A 458 -14.13 9.71 45.78
CA VAL A 458 -14.58 9.33 44.44
C VAL A 458 -13.37 9.22 43.51
N ASP A 459 -12.88 7.99 43.28
CA ASP A 459 -12.03 7.68 42.12
C ASP A 459 -12.75 6.77 41.10
N ALA A 460 -13.97 6.33 41.40
CA ALA A 460 -14.85 5.61 40.48
C ALA A 460 -16.31 5.89 40.87
N THR A 461 -17.12 6.38 39.93
CA THR A 461 -18.58 6.43 40.11
C THR A 461 -19.12 5.02 39.93
N PRO A 462 -19.68 4.37 40.98
CA PRO A 462 -20.16 3.00 40.87
C PRO A 462 -21.27 2.89 39.81
N ASP A 463 -21.35 1.73 39.14
CA ASP A 463 -22.39 1.36 38.18
C ASP A 463 -23.76 1.92 38.61
N SER A 464 -24.26 2.89 37.84
CA SER A 464 -25.45 3.67 38.17
C SER A 464 -26.49 3.51 37.05
N PRO A 465 -27.79 3.69 37.34
CA PRO A 465 -28.79 3.57 36.30
C PRO A 465 -28.64 4.74 35.32
N ALA A 466 -28.73 4.43 34.01
CA ALA A 466 -28.63 5.43 32.95
C ALA A 466 -29.64 6.58 33.17
N GLY A 467 -29.14 7.81 33.09
CA GLY A 467 -29.95 9.03 33.15
C GLY A 467 -30.57 9.37 31.80
N ALA A 468 -31.34 10.48 31.77
CA ALA A 468 -32.02 10.90 30.56
C ALA A 468 -31.04 11.31 29.44
N GLY A 469 -29.89 11.87 29.81
CA GLY A 469 -28.81 12.20 28.88
C GLY A 469 -28.20 10.97 28.20
N VAL A 470 -27.97 9.87 28.93
CA VAL A 470 -27.44 8.63 28.35
C VAL A 470 -28.41 8.04 27.33
N TYR A 471 -29.72 8.00 27.61
CA TYR A 471 -30.71 7.53 26.63
C TYR A 471 -30.78 8.43 25.39
N ALA A 472 -30.70 9.75 25.58
CA ALA A 472 -30.63 10.69 24.46
C ALA A 472 -29.36 10.49 23.61
N ALA A 473 -28.21 10.29 24.27
CA ALA A 473 -26.94 9.99 23.64
C ALA A 473 -26.99 8.68 22.84
N MET A 474 -27.55 7.61 23.40
CA MET A 474 -27.74 6.33 22.70
C MET A 474 -28.56 6.50 21.41
N TRP A 475 -29.66 7.24 21.45
CA TRP A 475 -30.47 7.52 20.26
C TRP A 475 -29.70 8.32 19.20
N GLN A 476 -28.98 9.36 19.64
CA GLN A 476 -28.15 10.18 18.74
C GLN A 476 -26.97 9.37 18.14
N LEU A 477 -26.37 8.46 18.90
CA LEU A 477 -25.33 7.53 18.42
C LEU A 477 -25.89 6.53 17.40
N CYS A 478 -27.10 5.99 17.61
CA CYS A 478 -27.76 5.13 16.62
C CYS A 478 -28.00 5.86 15.29
N LEU A 479 -28.47 7.11 15.33
CA LEU A 479 -28.62 7.94 14.13
C LEU A 479 -27.26 8.25 13.48
N ALA A 480 -26.23 8.52 14.28
CA ALA A 480 -24.87 8.75 13.79
C ALA A 480 -24.29 7.51 13.11
N LEU A 481 -24.56 6.31 13.64
CA LEU A 481 -24.12 5.03 13.08
C LEU A 481 -24.68 4.83 11.67
N VAL A 482 -26.00 4.98 11.50
CA VAL A 482 -26.68 4.83 10.21
C VAL A 482 -26.14 5.86 9.21
N PHE A 483 -26.00 7.11 9.64
CA PHE A 483 -25.45 8.17 8.79
C PHE A 483 -24.02 7.87 8.34
N LYS A 484 -23.11 7.53 9.26
CA LYS A 484 -21.70 7.22 8.94
C LYS A 484 -21.60 5.98 8.04
N ILE A 485 -22.41 4.95 8.25
CA ILE A 485 -22.49 3.77 7.37
C ILE A 485 -22.80 4.19 5.92
N ILE A 486 -23.83 5.00 5.71
CA ILE A 486 -24.24 5.42 4.37
C ILE A 486 -23.16 6.32 3.74
N MET A 487 -22.69 7.32 4.49
CA MET A 487 -21.77 8.32 3.96
C MET A 487 -20.40 7.75 3.63
N THR A 488 -19.85 6.85 4.46
CA THR A 488 -18.56 6.21 4.18
C THR A 488 -18.53 5.45 2.86
N VAL A 489 -19.64 4.79 2.50
CA VAL A 489 -19.76 4.05 1.22
C VAL A 489 -19.62 5.00 0.03
N PHE A 490 -20.21 6.21 0.11
CA PHE A 490 -20.18 7.20 -0.97
C PHE A 490 -18.89 8.04 -0.98
N THR A 491 -18.32 8.37 0.19
CA THR A 491 -17.11 9.20 0.29
C THR A 491 -15.87 8.44 -0.14
N PHE A 492 -15.76 7.14 0.13
CA PHE A 492 -14.60 6.37 -0.31
C PHE A 492 -14.60 6.19 -1.84
N GLY A 493 -13.51 6.61 -2.49
CA GLY A 493 -13.36 6.58 -3.96
C GLY A 493 -13.76 7.86 -4.69
N ILE A 494 -14.03 8.96 -3.99
CA ILE A 494 -14.11 10.30 -4.60
C ILE A 494 -12.71 10.78 -5.04
N LYS A 495 -12.64 11.80 -5.92
CA LYS A 495 -11.36 12.32 -6.43
C LYS A 495 -10.66 13.30 -5.48
N VAL A 496 -10.51 12.89 -4.22
CA VAL A 496 -9.82 13.61 -3.13
C VAL A 496 -8.95 12.62 -2.37
N PRO A 497 -7.85 13.02 -1.70
CA PRO A 497 -7.11 12.12 -0.81
C PRO A 497 -8.04 11.62 0.31
N SER A 498 -8.15 10.30 0.44
CA SER A 498 -9.13 9.68 1.34
C SER A 498 -8.55 8.45 2.02
N GLY A 499 -8.46 8.45 3.35
CA GLY A 499 -8.20 7.27 4.17
C GLY A 499 -9.49 6.64 4.70
N LEU A 500 -9.47 5.32 4.91
CA LEU A 500 -10.62 4.53 5.33
C LEU A 500 -10.54 4.02 6.78
N PHE A 501 -9.35 4.05 7.39
CA PHE A 501 -9.12 3.51 8.74
C PHE A 501 -10.00 4.19 9.80
N ILE A 502 -9.89 5.51 9.93
CA ILE A 502 -10.61 6.28 10.95
C ILE A 502 -12.14 6.16 10.80
N PRO A 503 -12.75 6.33 9.61
CA PRO A 503 -14.19 6.15 9.47
C PRO A 503 -14.69 4.74 9.81
N SER A 504 -13.92 3.69 9.47
CA SER A 504 -14.28 2.31 9.79
C SER A 504 -14.17 2.02 11.29
N MET A 505 -13.13 2.56 11.94
CA MET A 505 -12.99 2.50 13.40
C MET A 505 -14.11 3.23 14.11
N ALA A 506 -14.53 4.41 13.63
CA ALA A 506 -15.62 5.16 14.24
C ALA A 506 -16.97 4.42 14.19
N ILE A 507 -17.30 3.79 13.06
CA ILE A 507 -18.52 2.96 12.94
C ILE A 507 -18.48 1.82 13.97
N GLY A 508 -17.33 1.15 14.11
CA GLY A 508 -17.13 0.12 15.10
C GLY A 508 -17.14 0.62 16.54
N ALA A 509 -16.56 1.78 16.81
CA ALA A 509 -16.55 2.42 18.13
C ALA A 509 -17.96 2.80 18.58
N ILE A 510 -18.78 3.36 17.69
CA ILE A 510 -20.18 3.70 17.98
C ILE A 510 -20.97 2.44 18.29
N ALA A 511 -20.87 1.41 17.43
CA ALA A 511 -21.57 0.14 17.67
C ALA A 511 -21.09 -0.55 18.97
N GLY A 512 -19.79 -0.53 19.22
CA GLY A 512 -19.17 -1.05 20.44
C GLY A 512 -19.65 -0.32 21.68
N ARG A 513 -19.67 1.02 21.69
CA ARG A 513 -20.15 1.81 22.83
C ARG A 513 -21.62 1.57 23.13
N ILE A 514 -22.47 1.46 22.08
CA ILE A 514 -23.90 1.13 22.24
C ILE A 514 -24.06 -0.24 22.90
N VAL A 515 -23.30 -1.26 22.46
CA VAL A 515 -23.33 -2.59 23.06
C VAL A 515 -22.77 -2.58 24.49
N GLY A 516 -21.69 -1.83 24.73
CA GLY A 516 -21.09 -1.69 26.07
C GLY A 516 -22.08 -1.13 27.09
N ILE A 517 -22.73 0.01 26.77
CA ILE A 517 -23.76 0.61 27.63
C ILE A 517 -24.95 -0.36 27.81
N ALA A 518 -25.36 -1.07 26.76
CA ALA A 518 -26.45 -2.05 26.88
C ALA A 518 -26.11 -3.22 27.82
N VAL A 519 -24.87 -3.72 27.77
CA VAL A 519 -24.40 -4.82 28.64
C VAL A 519 -24.21 -4.34 30.07
N GLU A 520 -23.67 -3.13 30.27
CA GLU A 520 -23.57 -2.46 31.58
C GLU A 520 -24.94 -2.32 32.25
N GLN A 521 -25.93 -1.76 31.53
CA GLN A 521 -27.28 -1.60 32.07
C GLN A 521 -27.98 -2.94 32.32
N LEU A 522 -27.72 -3.96 31.49
CA LEU A 522 -28.24 -5.31 31.71
C LEU A 522 -27.68 -5.93 33.00
N ALA A 523 -26.38 -5.76 33.26
CA ALA A 523 -25.74 -6.24 34.48
C ALA A 523 -26.27 -5.53 35.73
N TYR A 524 -26.53 -4.21 35.63
CA TYR A 524 -27.11 -3.44 36.72
C TYR A 524 -28.52 -3.91 37.11
N TYR A 525 -29.44 -4.07 36.15
CA TYR A 525 -30.82 -4.47 36.43
C TYR A 525 -30.97 -5.96 36.78
N HIS A 526 -30.07 -6.82 36.29
CA HIS A 526 -30.12 -8.28 36.50
C HIS A 526 -28.89 -8.81 37.24
N HIS A 527 -28.47 -8.12 38.30
CA HIS A 527 -27.35 -8.55 39.14
C HIS A 527 -27.55 -9.95 39.78
N ASP A 528 -28.82 -10.39 39.92
CA ASP A 528 -29.18 -11.70 40.48
C ASP A 528 -28.99 -12.88 39.51
N TRP A 529 -28.79 -12.62 38.21
CA TRP A 529 -28.55 -13.69 37.25
C TRP A 529 -27.22 -14.39 37.52
N PHE A 530 -27.21 -15.72 37.36
CA PHE A 530 -26.03 -16.57 37.60
C PHE A 530 -24.75 -16.08 36.91
N ILE A 531 -24.90 -15.44 35.74
CA ILE A 531 -23.79 -14.91 34.94
C ILE A 531 -23.13 -13.69 35.60
N PHE A 532 -23.91 -12.81 36.22
CA PHE A 532 -23.39 -11.55 36.80
C PHE A 532 -23.08 -11.70 38.30
N LYS A 533 -23.85 -12.52 39.01
CA LYS A 533 -23.69 -12.76 40.45
C LYS A 533 -22.32 -13.32 40.87
N ALA A 534 -21.66 -14.06 39.98
CA ALA A 534 -20.39 -14.72 40.28
C ALA A 534 -19.15 -13.85 40.01
N TRP A 535 -19.29 -12.75 39.27
CA TRP A 535 -18.16 -11.97 38.73
C TRP A 535 -18.25 -10.47 39.00
N CYS A 536 -19.46 -9.91 39.16
CA CYS A 536 -19.67 -8.51 39.53
C CYS A 536 -19.92 -8.39 41.04
N GLU A 537 -19.12 -7.57 41.73
CA GLU A 537 -19.42 -7.17 43.12
C GLU A 537 -20.39 -5.98 43.12
N VAL A 538 -21.37 -5.99 44.03
CA VAL A 538 -22.38 -4.92 44.13
C VAL A 538 -21.69 -3.61 44.52
N GLY A 539 -21.68 -2.64 43.60
CA GLY A 539 -21.14 -1.30 43.82
C GLY A 539 -19.67 -1.10 43.42
N ALA A 540 -19.11 -2.01 42.61
CA ALA A 540 -17.84 -1.84 41.91
C ALA A 540 -18.07 -1.86 40.39
N ASP A 541 -17.20 -1.20 39.62
CA ASP A 541 -17.28 -1.13 38.16
C ASP A 541 -17.08 -2.53 37.56
N CYS A 542 -18.15 -3.15 37.06
CA CYS A 542 -18.05 -4.50 36.50
C CYS A 542 -17.78 -4.49 35.00
N ILE A 543 -18.36 -3.55 34.26
CA ILE A 543 -18.30 -3.48 32.80
C ILE A 543 -17.86 -2.09 32.37
N THR A 544 -16.91 -2.04 31.45
CA THR A 544 -16.35 -0.78 30.97
C THR A 544 -16.74 -0.54 29.51
N PRO A 545 -17.71 0.36 29.23
CA PRO A 545 -18.21 0.59 27.87
C PRO A 545 -17.14 1.07 26.87
N GLY A 546 -16.09 1.75 27.35
CA GLY A 546 -14.95 2.16 26.53
C GLY A 546 -14.22 0.98 25.90
N LEU A 547 -14.06 -0.13 26.63
CA LEU A 547 -13.43 -1.35 26.12
C LEU A 547 -14.23 -1.96 24.96
N TYR A 548 -15.56 -1.96 25.05
CA TYR A 548 -16.43 -2.44 23.96
C TYR A 548 -16.33 -1.56 22.72
N ALA A 549 -16.22 -0.24 22.89
CA ALA A 549 -15.98 0.69 21.79
C ALA A 549 -14.66 0.38 21.08
N MET A 550 -13.59 0.13 21.83
CA MET A 550 -12.30 -0.26 21.28
C MET A 550 -12.36 -1.60 20.51
N VAL A 551 -12.96 -2.63 21.10
CA VAL A 551 -13.11 -3.95 20.47
C VAL A 551 -13.97 -3.84 19.20
N GLY A 552 -15.06 -3.08 19.24
CA GLY A 552 -15.90 -2.81 18.08
C GLY A 552 -15.16 -2.07 16.96
N ALA A 553 -14.34 -1.07 17.31
CA ALA A 553 -13.50 -0.34 16.36
C ALA A 553 -12.51 -1.26 15.63
N ALA A 554 -11.81 -2.12 16.39
CA ALA A 554 -10.89 -3.11 15.85
C ALA A 554 -11.63 -4.14 14.97
N ALA A 555 -12.77 -4.66 15.41
CA ALA A 555 -13.57 -5.62 14.67
C ALA A 555 -14.05 -5.07 13.32
N CYS A 556 -14.60 -3.84 13.28
CA CYS A 556 -15.08 -3.23 12.03
C CYS A 556 -13.93 -2.90 11.07
N LEU A 557 -12.80 -2.41 11.59
CA LEU A 557 -11.63 -2.16 10.77
C LEU A 557 -11.07 -3.48 10.18
N GLY A 558 -10.94 -4.52 11.00
CA GLY A 558 -10.50 -5.85 10.57
C GLY A 558 -11.41 -6.48 9.52
N GLY A 559 -12.73 -6.25 9.61
CA GLY A 559 -13.70 -6.74 8.62
C GLY A 559 -13.57 -6.06 7.25
N VAL A 560 -13.24 -4.77 7.23
CA VAL A 560 -13.08 -3.97 6.00
C VAL A 560 -11.72 -4.22 5.33
N THR A 561 -10.63 -4.30 6.11
CA THR A 561 -9.27 -4.41 5.59
C THR A 561 -8.76 -5.85 5.51
N ARG A 562 -9.37 -6.79 6.26
CA ARG A 562 -8.92 -8.18 6.44
C ARG A 562 -7.54 -8.33 7.10
N MET A 563 -7.16 -7.32 7.86
CA MET A 563 -5.96 -7.28 8.70
C MET A 563 -6.21 -7.93 10.05
N THR A 564 -5.20 -8.64 10.56
CA THR A 564 -5.32 -9.39 11.82
C THR A 564 -4.27 -8.98 12.84
N VAL A 565 -3.04 -9.50 12.70
CA VAL A 565 -1.98 -9.37 13.70
C VAL A 565 -1.53 -7.92 13.84
N SER A 566 -1.29 -7.25 12.71
CA SER A 566 -0.90 -5.84 12.70
C SER A 566 -1.96 -4.94 13.36
N LEU A 567 -3.24 -5.19 13.10
CA LEU A 567 -4.33 -4.39 13.65
C LEU A 567 -4.41 -4.53 15.18
N VAL A 568 -4.33 -5.76 15.70
CA VAL A 568 -4.35 -5.99 17.15
C VAL A 568 -3.15 -5.30 17.81
N VAL A 569 -1.96 -5.38 17.22
CA VAL A 569 -0.76 -4.70 17.77
C VAL A 569 -0.89 -3.18 17.69
N ILE A 570 -1.48 -2.62 16.63
CA ILE A 570 -1.75 -1.18 16.56
C ILE A 570 -2.68 -0.77 17.71
N VAL A 571 -3.83 -1.44 17.88
CA VAL A 571 -4.80 -1.11 18.93
C VAL A 571 -4.21 -1.32 20.33
N PHE A 572 -3.39 -2.34 20.51
CA PHE A 572 -2.61 -2.55 21.73
C PHE A 572 -1.63 -1.40 22.01
N GLU A 573 -0.82 -0.98 21.04
CA GLU A 573 0.10 0.15 21.21
C GLU A 573 -0.63 1.48 21.47
N LEU A 574 -1.87 1.62 20.95
CA LEU A 574 -2.70 2.79 21.24
C LEU A 574 -3.16 2.83 22.71
N THR A 575 -3.44 1.67 23.30
CA THR A 575 -4.14 1.57 24.59
C THR A 575 -3.21 1.31 25.76
N GLY A 576 -2.04 0.71 25.51
CA GLY A 576 -1.03 0.44 26.54
C GLY A 576 -1.36 -0.72 27.48
N GLY A 577 -2.56 -1.30 27.41
CA GLY A 577 -3.00 -2.43 28.23
C GLY A 577 -2.79 -3.78 27.55
N LEU A 578 -1.87 -4.62 28.07
CA LEU A 578 -1.63 -5.98 27.57
C LEU A 578 -2.81 -6.94 27.81
N GLU A 579 -3.64 -6.65 28.80
CA GLU A 579 -4.72 -7.54 29.26
C GLU A 579 -5.84 -7.69 28.23
N TYR A 580 -6.05 -6.69 27.37
CA TYR A 580 -7.15 -6.64 26.39
C TYR A 580 -6.81 -7.29 25.04
N ILE A 581 -5.61 -7.86 24.88
CA ILE A 581 -5.17 -8.47 23.61
C ILE A 581 -6.04 -9.67 23.23
N VAL A 582 -6.39 -10.53 24.18
CA VAL A 582 -7.17 -11.75 23.91
C VAL A 582 -8.56 -11.45 23.33
N PRO A 583 -9.41 -10.59 23.95
CA PRO A 583 -10.72 -10.27 23.39
C PRO A 583 -10.62 -9.54 22.04
N LEU A 584 -9.61 -8.68 21.87
CA LEU A 584 -9.32 -8.04 20.58
C LEU A 584 -9.00 -9.08 19.49
N MET A 585 -8.12 -10.04 19.76
CA MET A 585 -7.78 -11.11 18.81
C MET A 585 -9.02 -11.95 18.45
N ALA A 586 -9.84 -12.32 19.44
CA ALA A 586 -11.05 -13.10 19.21
C ALA A 586 -12.06 -12.35 18.31
N ALA A 587 -12.32 -11.07 18.59
CA ALA A 587 -13.25 -10.25 17.81
C ALA A 587 -12.73 -9.99 16.39
N VAL A 588 -11.44 -9.65 16.22
CA VAL A 588 -10.83 -9.40 14.90
C VAL A 588 -10.78 -10.67 14.05
N MET A 589 -10.43 -11.83 14.63
CA MET A 589 -10.44 -13.11 13.90
C MET A 589 -11.85 -13.52 13.49
N THR A 590 -12.83 -13.36 14.38
CA THR A 590 -14.25 -13.61 14.05
C THR A 590 -14.71 -12.70 12.91
N SER A 591 -14.39 -11.41 12.99
CA SER A 591 -14.71 -10.44 11.94
C SER A 591 -14.11 -10.81 10.58
N LYS A 592 -12.84 -11.25 10.57
CA LYS A 592 -12.21 -11.76 9.35
C LYS A 592 -12.91 -13.00 8.82
N TRP A 593 -13.17 -14.02 9.64
CA TRP A 593 -13.82 -15.26 9.18
C TRP A 593 -15.21 -15.01 8.60
N VAL A 594 -16.02 -14.20 9.28
CA VAL A 594 -17.33 -13.80 8.80
C VAL A 594 -17.19 -13.04 7.49
N GLY A 595 -16.25 -12.11 7.40
CA GLY A 595 -15.96 -11.42 6.16
C GLY A 595 -15.57 -12.37 5.02
N ASP A 596 -14.66 -13.32 5.28
CA ASP A 596 -14.09 -14.24 4.29
C ASP A 596 -15.17 -15.18 3.73
N ALA A 597 -16.19 -15.49 4.54
CA ALA A 597 -17.36 -16.26 4.11
C ALA A 597 -18.20 -15.54 3.04
N PHE A 598 -18.27 -14.20 3.05
CA PHE A 598 -18.98 -13.42 2.02
C PHE A 598 -18.08 -12.98 0.86
N GLY A 599 -16.76 -13.04 1.02
CA GLY A 599 -15.79 -12.71 -0.01
C GLY A 599 -14.40 -12.61 0.58
N ARG A 600 -13.43 -13.23 -0.07
CA ARG A 600 -12.05 -13.37 0.44
C ARG A 600 -11.19 -12.11 0.31
N GLU A 601 -11.62 -11.13 -0.49
CA GLU A 601 -10.83 -9.93 -0.77
C GLU A 601 -11.14 -8.80 0.21
N GLY A 602 -10.09 -8.14 0.68
CA GLY A 602 -10.21 -6.87 1.39
C GLY A 602 -10.48 -5.70 0.45
N ILE A 603 -10.81 -4.55 1.02
CA ILE A 603 -11.10 -3.33 0.24
C ILE A 603 -9.96 -2.92 -0.70
N TYR A 604 -8.70 -3.06 -0.28
CA TYR A 604 -7.55 -2.63 -1.08
C TYR A 604 -7.34 -3.54 -2.30
N GLU A 605 -7.44 -4.87 -2.14
CA GLU A 605 -7.40 -5.82 -3.26
C GLU A 605 -8.56 -5.58 -4.24
N ALA A 606 -9.77 -5.33 -3.72
CA ALA A 606 -10.93 -5.05 -4.54
C ALA A 606 -10.73 -3.78 -5.40
N HIS A 607 -10.09 -2.73 -4.87
CA HIS A 607 -9.75 -1.52 -5.63
C HIS A 607 -8.63 -1.74 -6.64
N ILE A 608 -7.61 -2.54 -6.32
CA ILE A 608 -6.55 -2.95 -7.27
C ILE A 608 -7.17 -3.63 -8.50
N ARG A 609 -8.09 -4.56 -8.26
CA ARG A 609 -8.82 -5.28 -9.32
C ARG A 609 -9.76 -4.36 -10.09
N LEU A 610 -10.49 -3.46 -9.41
CA LEU A 610 -11.34 -2.46 -10.06
C LEU A 610 -10.53 -1.51 -10.97
N ASN A 611 -9.27 -1.27 -10.66
CA ASN A 611 -8.34 -0.47 -11.47
C ASN A 611 -7.66 -1.26 -12.59
N GLY A 612 -7.78 -2.60 -12.60
CA GLY A 612 -7.17 -3.46 -13.62
C GLY A 612 -5.66 -3.57 -13.51
N TYR A 613 -5.09 -3.41 -12.31
CA TYR A 613 -3.65 -3.56 -12.11
C TYR A 613 -3.25 -5.04 -12.06
N PRO A 614 -2.11 -5.42 -12.69
CA PRO A 614 -1.65 -6.82 -12.71
C PRO A 614 -1.02 -7.21 -11.36
N PHE A 615 -1.87 -7.49 -10.38
CA PHE A 615 -1.50 -7.91 -9.03
C PHE A 615 -1.80 -9.39 -8.85
N LEU A 616 -0.78 -10.16 -8.43
CA LEU A 616 -0.94 -11.56 -8.09
C LEU A 616 -0.86 -11.64 -6.57
N ASP A 617 -1.98 -11.98 -5.94
CA ASP A 617 -2.03 -12.04 -4.48
C ASP A 617 -1.19 -13.21 -3.98
N ALA A 618 -0.38 -12.97 -2.94
CA ALA A 618 0.39 -14.00 -2.25
C ALA A 618 -0.47 -14.85 -1.31
N LYS A 619 -1.63 -14.32 -0.87
CA LYS A 619 -2.52 -14.95 0.12
C LYS A 619 -3.45 -16.00 -0.50
N GLU A 620 -3.68 -15.97 -1.82
CA GLU A 620 -4.58 -16.92 -2.50
C GLU A 620 -3.90 -18.27 -2.77
N GLU A 621 -4.38 -19.36 -2.18
CA GLU A 621 -3.92 -20.71 -2.53
C GLU A 621 -4.47 -21.16 -3.89
N PHE A 622 -3.63 -21.77 -4.72
CA PHE A 622 -4.03 -22.29 -6.02
C PHE A 622 -4.44 -23.76 -5.88
N THR A 623 -5.74 -24.04 -5.89
CA THR A 623 -6.28 -25.40 -5.66
C THR A 623 -6.53 -26.20 -6.94
N HIS A 624 -6.21 -25.68 -8.11
CA HIS A 624 -6.55 -26.30 -9.40
C HIS A 624 -5.43 -27.18 -9.97
N THR A 625 -5.81 -28.25 -10.68
CA THR A 625 -4.91 -29.27 -11.24
C THR A 625 -4.37 -28.95 -12.65
N THR A 626 -4.49 -27.71 -13.12
CA THR A 626 -4.05 -27.32 -14.48
C THR A 626 -2.54 -27.38 -14.61
N LEU A 627 -2.03 -27.69 -15.81
CA LEU A 627 -0.59 -27.80 -16.09
C LEU A 627 -0.05 -26.57 -16.81
N ALA A 628 1.27 -26.39 -16.77
CA ALA A 628 1.97 -25.30 -17.47
C ALA A 628 1.63 -25.24 -18.97
N ARG A 629 1.52 -26.41 -19.63
CA ARG A 629 1.13 -26.51 -21.05
C ARG A 629 -0.26 -25.95 -21.39
N ASP A 630 -1.18 -25.88 -20.43
CA ASP A 630 -2.54 -25.41 -20.67
C ASP A 630 -2.64 -23.87 -20.63
N VAL A 631 -1.69 -23.23 -19.94
CA VAL A 631 -1.64 -21.77 -19.73
C VAL A 631 -0.63 -21.09 -20.66
N MET A 632 0.43 -21.79 -21.09
CA MET A 632 1.48 -21.23 -21.94
C MET A 632 0.95 -20.69 -23.27
N ARG A 633 1.67 -19.70 -23.82
CA ARG A 633 1.46 -19.16 -25.17
C ARG A 633 2.67 -19.48 -26.05
N PRO A 634 2.48 -19.80 -27.34
CA PRO A 634 1.21 -19.86 -28.07
C PRO A 634 0.39 -21.12 -27.73
N ARG A 635 -0.94 -21.00 -27.78
CA ARG A 635 -1.84 -22.17 -27.82
C ARG A 635 -1.82 -22.80 -29.22
N ARG A 636 -2.37 -24.02 -29.36
CA ARG A 636 -2.46 -24.72 -30.65
C ARG A 636 -3.10 -23.90 -31.79
N ASN A 637 -3.94 -22.91 -31.45
CA ASN A 637 -4.65 -22.05 -32.41
C ASN A 637 -4.04 -20.64 -32.53
N ASP A 638 -3.02 -20.32 -31.74
CA ASP A 638 -2.34 -19.01 -31.80
C ASP A 638 -1.19 -19.06 -32.83
N PRO A 639 -0.75 -17.90 -33.35
CA PRO A 639 0.43 -17.84 -34.20
C PRO A 639 1.68 -18.40 -33.50
N PRO A 640 2.64 -18.97 -34.25
CA PRO A 640 3.84 -19.57 -33.69
C PRO A 640 4.67 -18.55 -32.88
N LEU A 641 5.40 -19.04 -31.89
CA LEU A 641 6.20 -18.22 -31.00
C LEU A 641 7.27 -17.45 -31.80
N ALA A 642 7.29 -16.13 -31.66
CA ALA A 642 8.35 -15.30 -32.21
C ALA A 642 9.67 -15.60 -31.49
N VAL A 643 10.65 -16.15 -32.21
CA VAL A 643 11.95 -16.61 -31.70
C VAL A 643 13.09 -15.93 -32.46
N LEU A 644 14.21 -15.71 -31.79
CA LEU A 644 15.45 -15.23 -32.40
C LEU A 644 16.43 -16.41 -32.56
N THR A 645 17.13 -16.50 -33.69
CA THR A 645 18.19 -17.51 -33.85
C THR A 645 19.54 -16.99 -33.37
N GLN A 646 20.41 -17.88 -32.91
CA GLN A 646 21.72 -17.55 -32.38
C GLN A 646 22.62 -16.80 -33.38
N ASP A 647 22.68 -17.25 -34.64
CA ASP A 647 23.67 -16.77 -35.61
C ASP A 647 23.11 -16.52 -37.05
N ASN A 648 21.82 -16.77 -37.30
CA ASN A 648 21.27 -16.81 -38.68
C ASN A 648 20.43 -15.59 -39.09
N MET A 649 20.18 -14.63 -38.19
CA MET A 649 19.36 -13.45 -38.49
C MET A 649 20.22 -12.21 -38.79
N THR A 650 19.75 -11.39 -39.72
CA THR A 650 20.33 -10.07 -40.01
C THR A 650 19.71 -8.98 -39.13
N VAL A 651 20.31 -7.79 -39.10
CA VAL A 651 19.75 -6.64 -38.37
C VAL A 651 18.36 -6.28 -38.91
N ASP A 652 18.18 -6.30 -40.24
CA ASP A 652 16.89 -6.01 -40.89
C ASP A 652 15.81 -7.04 -40.50
N ASP A 653 16.17 -8.32 -40.37
CA ASP A 653 15.24 -9.36 -39.91
C ASP A 653 14.78 -9.12 -38.47
N ILE A 654 15.68 -8.63 -37.61
CA ILE A 654 15.35 -8.32 -36.22
C ILE A 654 14.50 -7.05 -36.14
N GLU A 655 14.83 -6.02 -36.92
CA GLU A 655 14.02 -4.79 -36.98
C GLU A 655 12.62 -5.06 -37.53
N SER A 656 12.48 -5.88 -38.57
CA SER A 656 11.15 -6.29 -39.08
C SER A 656 10.36 -7.06 -38.03
N LEU A 657 10.99 -8.04 -37.35
CA LEU A 657 10.34 -8.78 -36.27
C LEU A 657 9.89 -7.87 -35.12
N ILE A 658 10.72 -6.89 -34.75
CA ILE A 658 10.39 -5.90 -33.73
C ILE A 658 9.22 -5.02 -34.19
N ASN A 659 9.17 -4.60 -35.46
CA ASN A 659 8.12 -3.75 -35.99
C ASN A 659 6.78 -4.49 -36.15
N ASP A 660 6.82 -5.75 -36.60
CA ASP A 660 5.64 -6.58 -36.85
C ASP A 660 4.98 -7.08 -35.56
N THR A 661 5.79 -7.31 -34.52
CA THR A 661 5.28 -7.84 -33.24
C THR A 661 5.09 -6.75 -32.22
N SER A 662 4.17 -6.94 -31.27
CA SER A 662 4.01 -6.06 -30.09
C SER A 662 4.64 -6.64 -28.81
N TYR A 663 5.43 -7.72 -28.94
CA TYR A 663 6.00 -8.42 -27.80
C TYR A 663 7.20 -7.66 -27.22
N ASN A 664 7.44 -7.85 -25.91
CA ASN A 664 8.47 -7.12 -25.18
C ASN A 664 9.81 -7.86 -25.04
N GLY A 665 9.89 -9.09 -25.52
CA GLY A 665 11.10 -9.89 -25.49
C GLY A 665 10.91 -11.21 -26.21
N PHE A 666 12.02 -11.83 -26.55
CA PHE A 666 12.09 -12.97 -27.45
C PHE A 666 13.06 -14.03 -26.89
N PRO A 667 12.67 -15.31 -26.85
CA PRO A 667 13.61 -16.39 -26.59
C PRO A 667 14.60 -16.52 -27.76
N VAL A 668 15.86 -16.74 -27.43
CA VAL A 668 16.93 -17.01 -28.38
C VAL A 668 17.17 -18.51 -28.43
N ILE A 669 17.05 -19.09 -29.62
CA ILE A 669 17.22 -20.51 -29.91
C ILE A 669 18.46 -20.75 -30.77
N MET A 670 19.02 -21.97 -30.70
CA MET A 670 20.20 -22.33 -31.50
C MET A 670 19.93 -22.26 -33.00
N SER A 671 18.86 -22.93 -33.46
CA SER A 671 18.43 -22.96 -34.86
C SER A 671 16.92 -23.21 -34.92
N LYS A 672 16.28 -22.84 -36.04
CA LYS A 672 14.85 -23.11 -36.30
C LYS A 672 14.53 -24.61 -36.30
N GLU A 673 15.51 -25.45 -36.64
CA GLU A 673 15.36 -26.91 -36.67
C GLU A 673 15.41 -27.54 -35.28
N SER A 674 16.39 -27.14 -34.46
CA SER A 674 16.59 -27.75 -33.15
C SER A 674 15.73 -27.13 -32.04
N GLN A 675 15.31 -25.88 -32.20
CA GLN A 675 14.51 -25.10 -31.24
C GLN A 675 15.04 -25.13 -29.79
N ARG A 676 16.33 -25.44 -29.60
CA ARG A 676 16.96 -25.51 -28.29
C ARG A 676 17.21 -24.12 -27.73
N LEU A 677 16.84 -23.92 -26.48
CA LEU A 677 17.00 -22.64 -25.78
C LEU A 677 18.46 -22.29 -25.55
N VAL A 678 18.86 -21.07 -25.91
CA VAL A 678 20.17 -20.48 -25.61
C VAL A 678 20.05 -19.39 -24.55
N GLY A 679 19.01 -18.56 -24.63
CA GLY A 679 18.79 -17.46 -23.70
C GLY A 679 17.53 -16.66 -23.99
N PHE A 680 17.42 -15.48 -23.39
CA PHE A 680 16.29 -14.57 -23.59
C PHE A 680 16.76 -13.13 -23.80
N ALA A 681 16.22 -12.44 -24.79
CA ALA A 681 16.56 -11.05 -25.10
C ALA A 681 15.33 -10.14 -25.01
N LEU A 682 15.48 -8.97 -24.39
CA LEU A 682 14.41 -7.98 -24.28
C LEU A 682 14.39 -7.08 -25.51
N ARG A 683 13.19 -6.72 -25.98
CA ARG A 683 13.00 -5.82 -27.13
C ARG A 683 13.72 -4.49 -26.97
N ARG A 684 13.56 -3.84 -25.82
CA ARG A 684 14.21 -2.55 -25.53
C ARG A 684 15.74 -2.66 -25.57
N ASP A 685 16.28 -3.72 -24.95
CA ASP A 685 17.72 -3.93 -24.89
C ASP A 685 18.28 -4.22 -26.30
N LEU A 686 17.52 -4.91 -27.16
CA LEU A 686 17.83 -5.12 -28.58
C LEU A 686 17.82 -3.80 -29.38
N THR A 687 16.75 -3.01 -29.30
CA THR A 687 16.62 -1.74 -30.03
C THR A 687 17.73 -0.76 -29.62
N LEU A 688 17.99 -0.61 -28.32
CA LEU A 688 19.06 0.25 -27.83
C LEU A 688 20.45 -0.25 -28.25
N ALA A 689 20.66 -1.56 -28.27
CA ALA A 689 21.94 -2.11 -28.71
C ALA A 689 22.18 -1.89 -30.19
N ILE A 690 21.16 -2.08 -31.04
CA ILE A 690 21.24 -1.84 -32.48
C ILE A 690 21.48 -0.35 -32.78
N GLU A 691 20.72 0.55 -32.14
CA GLU A 691 20.91 2.00 -32.31
C GLU A 691 22.29 2.48 -31.88
N ASN A 692 22.79 2.00 -30.74
CA ASN A 692 24.11 2.37 -30.25
C ASN A 692 25.23 1.76 -31.10
N ALA A 693 25.04 0.54 -31.58
CA ALA A 693 26.00 -0.08 -32.49
C ALA A 693 26.09 0.71 -33.81
N ARG A 694 24.96 1.13 -34.39
CA ARG A 694 24.92 1.97 -35.60
C ARG A 694 25.62 3.32 -35.44
N LYS A 695 25.60 3.87 -34.22
CA LYS A 695 26.26 5.15 -33.88
C LYS A 695 27.75 5.00 -33.58
N LYS A 696 28.17 3.94 -32.90
CA LYS A 696 29.54 3.75 -32.40
C LYS A 696 30.44 2.92 -33.32
N GLN A 697 29.88 2.05 -34.15
CA GLN A 697 30.64 1.13 -34.99
C GLN A 697 30.44 1.45 -36.47
N GLU A 698 31.51 1.88 -37.14
CA GLU A 698 31.52 2.08 -38.59
C GLU A 698 31.46 0.73 -39.32
N GLY A 699 30.50 0.59 -40.24
CA GLY A 699 30.33 -0.59 -41.09
C GLY A 699 29.19 -1.56 -40.68
N ILE A 700 28.33 -1.19 -39.73
CA ILE A 700 27.08 -1.93 -39.47
C ILE A 700 26.02 -1.46 -40.47
N VAL A 701 25.52 -2.41 -41.25
CA VAL A 701 24.44 -2.22 -42.22
C VAL A 701 23.28 -3.15 -41.89
N GLY A 702 22.12 -2.94 -42.50
CA GLY A 702 20.94 -3.79 -42.27
C GLY A 702 21.18 -5.29 -42.52
N SER A 703 22.04 -5.60 -43.50
CA SER A 703 22.48 -6.96 -43.83
C SER A 703 23.57 -7.52 -42.91
N SER A 704 24.04 -6.78 -41.89
CA SER A 704 24.96 -7.31 -40.88
C SER A 704 24.31 -8.48 -40.13
N ARG A 705 25.05 -9.59 -40.00
CA ARG A 705 24.58 -10.74 -39.23
C ARG A 705 24.69 -10.48 -37.73
N VAL A 706 23.65 -10.83 -36.99
CA VAL A 706 23.62 -10.71 -35.52
C VAL A 706 24.02 -12.05 -34.92
N CYS A 707 25.01 -12.03 -34.03
CA CYS A 707 25.53 -13.22 -33.36
C CYS A 707 25.39 -13.08 -31.84
N PHE A 708 24.76 -14.07 -31.21
CA PHE A 708 24.65 -14.20 -29.75
C PHE A 708 25.69 -15.20 -29.18
N ALA A 709 26.46 -15.86 -30.05
CA ALA A 709 27.54 -16.77 -29.69
C ALA A 709 28.79 -16.06 -29.15
N GLN A 710 29.61 -16.79 -28.40
CA GLN A 710 30.93 -16.30 -27.94
C GLN A 710 31.97 -16.27 -29.06
N HIS A 711 31.84 -17.17 -30.03
CA HIS A 711 32.70 -17.24 -31.20
C HIS A 711 31.92 -16.75 -32.42
N THR A 712 32.47 -15.76 -33.13
CA THR A 712 31.91 -15.33 -34.42
C THR A 712 32.21 -16.40 -35.46
N PRO A 713 31.20 -16.93 -36.18
CA PRO A 713 31.45 -17.83 -37.30
C PRO A 713 32.34 -17.13 -38.33
N SER A 714 33.23 -17.88 -38.99
CA SER A 714 34.10 -17.36 -40.04
C SER A 714 33.23 -16.97 -41.24
N LEU A 715 33.02 -15.67 -41.44
CA LEU A 715 32.24 -15.17 -42.55
C LEU A 715 33.14 -14.91 -43.78
N PRO A 716 32.58 -14.98 -45.01
CA PRO A 716 33.30 -14.62 -46.24
C PRO A 716 33.83 -13.17 -46.19
N ALA A 717 34.96 -12.91 -46.85
CA ALA A 717 35.67 -11.62 -46.81
C ALA A 717 34.84 -10.40 -47.26
N GLU A 718 33.78 -10.60 -48.05
CA GLU A 718 32.87 -9.56 -48.56
C GLU A 718 31.64 -9.28 -47.67
N SER A 719 31.46 -10.03 -46.58
CA SER A 719 30.28 -9.86 -45.72
C SER A 719 30.43 -8.66 -44.77
N PRO A 720 29.34 -7.94 -44.48
CA PRO A 720 29.35 -6.84 -43.52
C PRO A 720 29.71 -7.36 -42.12
N ARG A 721 30.33 -6.49 -41.31
CA ARG A 721 30.81 -6.86 -39.97
C ARG A 721 29.65 -7.41 -39.11
N PRO A 722 29.83 -8.56 -38.43
CA PRO A 722 28.78 -9.14 -37.60
C PRO A 722 28.61 -8.33 -36.30
N LEU A 723 27.35 -8.12 -35.92
CA LEU A 723 27.00 -7.45 -34.67
C LEU A 723 26.90 -8.47 -33.53
N LYS A 724 27.78 -8.34 -32.54
CA LYS A 724 27.79 -9.20 -31.36
C LYS A 724 26.84 -8.64 -30.30
N LEU A 725 25.78 -9.39 -29.98
CA LEU A 725 24.77 -9.00 -28.99
C LEU A 725 24.71 -9.96 -27.79
N ARG A 726 25.77 -10.72 -27.54
CA ARG A 726 25.83 -11.64 -26.39
C ARG A 726 25.67 -10.93 -25.04
N SER A 727 26.19 -9.71 -24.90
CA SER A 727 26.18 -8.96 -23.62
C SER A 727 24.78 -8.54 -23.15
N ILE A 728 23.80 -8.47 -24.06
CA ILE A 728 22.39 -8.18 -23.71
C ILE A 728 21.55 -9.43 -23.47
N LEU A 729 22.09 -10.62 -23.73
CA LEU A 729 21.38 -11.89 -23.62
C LEU A 729 21.35 -12.34 -22.15
N ASP A 730 20.15 -12.65 -21.65
CA ASP A 730 20.02 -13.44 -20.43
C ASP A 730 20.30 -14.91 -20.77
N MET A 731 21.46 -15.40 -20.33
CA MET A 731 21.94 -16.77 -20.59
C MET A 731 21.25 -17.83 -19.72
N SER A 732 20.51 -17.42 -18.69
CA SER A 732 19.87 -18.32 -17.73
C SER A 732 18.43 -17.91 -17.44
N PRO A 733 17.56 -17.82 -18.48
CA PRO A 733 16.16 -17.51 -18.26
C PRO A 733 15.50 -18.63 -17.46
N PHE A 734 14.54 -18.27 -16.61
CA PHE A 734 13.85 -19.25 -15.77
C PHE A 734 12.96 -20.15 -16.64
N THR A 735 13.14 -21.47 -16.52
CA THR A 735 12.43 -22.49 -17.32
C THR A 735 11.64 -23.44 -16.44
N VAL A 736 10.50 -23.88 -16.94
CA VAL A 736 9.67 -24.95 -16.36
C VAL A 736 9.37 -26.00 -17.40
N THR A 737 9.13 -27.24 -16.97
CA THR A 737 8.68 -28.31 -17.86
C THR A 737 7.19 -28.16 -18.18
N ASP A 738 6.76 -28.68 -19.31
CA ASP A 738 5.35 -28.67 -19.75
C ASP A 738 4.40 -29.41 -18.81
N HIS A 739 4.92 -30.40 -18.07
CA HIS A 739 4.19 -31.17 -17.06
C HIS A 739 4.18 -30.53 -15.66
N THR A 740 4.79 -29.37 -15.46
CA THR A 740 4.79 -28.72 -14.14
C THR A 740 3.37 -28.27 -13.76
N PRO A 741 2.87 -28.62 -12.56
CA PRO A 741 1.60 -28.12 -12.05
C PRO A 741 1.58 -26.59 -11.95
N MET A 742 0.45 -25.97 -12.28
CA MET A 742 0.32 -24.51 -12.23
C MET A 742 0.46 -23.95 -10.83
N GLU A 743 0.17 -24.71 -9.77
CA GLU A 743 0.44 -24.31 -8.38
C GLU A 743 1.92 -23.94 -8.21
N ILE A 744 2.83 -24.81 -8.65
CA ILE A 744 4.29 -24.58 -8.59
C ILE A 744 4.67 -23.38 -9.46
N VAL A 745 4.11 -23.26 -10.66
CA VAL A 745 4.39 -22.12 -11.56
C VAL A 745 3.96 -20.80 -10.91
N VAL A 746 2.74 -20.75 -10.37
CA VAL A 746 2.21 -19.58 -9.65
C VAL A 746 3.12 -19.25 -8.47
N ASP A 747 3.51 -20.23 -7.66
CA ASP A 747 4.41 -20.07 -6.52
C ASP A 747 5.78 -19.54 -6.90
N ILE A 748 6.32 -19.95 -8.05
CA ILE A 748 7.56 -19.43 -8.61
C ILE A 748 7.39 -17.96 -9.01
N PHE A 749 6.34 -17.62 -9.76
CA PHE A 749 6.05 -16.23 -10.14
C PHE A 749 5.86 -15.33 -8.91
N ARG A 750 5.24 -15.89 -7.89
CA ARG A 750 5.05 -15.29 -6.58
C ARG A 750 6.40 -15.05 -5.89
N LYS A 751 7.06 -16.11 -5.42
CA LYS A 751 8.24 -16.03 -4.55
C LYS A 751 9.46 -15.38 -5.22
N LEU A 752 9.67 -15.64 -6.52
CA LEU A 752 10.78 -15.08 -7.27
C LEU A 752 10.43 -13.76 -7.96
N GLY A 753 9.14 -13.42 -8.08
CA GLY A 753 8.69 -12.20 -8.77
C GLY A 753 8.95 -12.24 -10.27
N LEU A 754 8.92 -13.40 -10.92
CA LEU A 754 9.28 -13.50 -12.34
C LEU A 754 8.37 -12.64 -13.22
N ARG A 755 8.97 -12.02 -14.23
CA ARG A 755 8.23 -11.34 -15.30
C ARG A 755 7.59 -12.36 -16.25
N GLN A 756 8.35 -13.39 -16.57
CA GLN A 756 8.00 -14.44 -17.52
C GLN A 756 8.78 -15.71 -17.20
N CYS A 757 8.28 -16.84 -17.67
CA CYS A 757 8.90 -18.15 -17.55
C CYS A 757 8.75 -18.88 -18.87
N LEU A 758 9.83 -19.51 -19.33
CA LEU A 758 9.82 -20.29 -20.57
C LEU A 758 9.42 -21.74 -20.27
N VAL A 759 8.54 -22.30 -21.09
CA VAL A 759 8.14 -23.70 -21.01
C VAL A 759 8.98 -24.49 -21.99
N THR A 760 9.70 -25.49 -21.49
CA THR A 760 10.59 -26.33 -22.29
C THR A 760 10.25 -27.80 -22.13
N HIS A 761 10.53 -28.58 -23.17
CA HIS A 761 10.46 -30.04 -23.15
C HIS A 761 11.78 -30.57 -23.70
N ASN A 762 12.55 -31.32 -22.91
CA ASN A 762 13.88 -31.82 -23.31
C ASN A 762 14.82 -30.75 -23.92
N GLY A 763 14.73 -29.51 -23.40
CA GLY A 763 15.53 -28.37 -23.85
C GLY A 763 15.00 -27.63 -25.08
N THR A 764 13.93 -28.09 -25.72
CA THR A 764 13.23 -27.37 -26.81
C THR A 764 12.22 -26.38 -26.23
N VAL A 765 12.17 -25.16 -26.74
CA VAL A 765 11.22 -24.13 -26.30
C VAL A 765 9.84 -24.38 -26.91
N LEU A 766 8.84 -24.61 -26.06
CA LEU A 766 7.45 -24.78 -26.49
C LEU A 766 6.65 -23.49 -26.41
N GLY A 767 6.87 -22.70 -25.36
CA GLY A 767 6.08 -21.51 -25.11
C GLY A 767 6.62 -20.63 -23.99
N ILE A 768 5.89 -19.57 -23.71
CA ILE A 768 6.16 -18.61 -22.65
C ILE A 768 4.91 -18.43 -21.80
N ILE A 769 5.10 -18.39 -20.48
CA ILE A 769 4.09 -18.01 -19.50
C ILE A 769 4.48 -16.62 -19.00
N THR A 770 3.53 -15.70 -18.98
CA THR A 770 3.70 -14.38 -18.38
C THR A 770 2.76 -14.19 -17.20
N LYS A 771 3.05 -13.23 -16.32
CA LYS A 771 2.15 -12.87 -15.20
C LYS A 771 0.71 -12.60 -15.68
N LYS A 772 0.55 -11.99 -16.87
CA LYS A 772 -0.77 -11.71 -17.45
C LYS A 772 -1.53 -12.99 -17.80
N ASN A 773 -0.85 -14.00 -18.36
CA ASN A 773 -1.51 -15.26 -18.72
C ASN A 773 -1.99 -16.01 -17.47
N ILE A 774 -1.22 -15.95 -16.39
CA ILE A 774 -1.62 -16.51 -15.10
C ILE A 774 -2.88 -15.80 -14.58
N LEU A 775 -2.91 -14.47 -14.61
CA LEU A 775 -4.07 -13.69 -14.15
C LEU A 775 -5.32 -13.96 -15.00
N GLU A 776 -5.19 -13.99 -16.32
CA GLU A 776 -6.29 -14.35 -17.24
C GLU A 776 -6.83 -15.75 -16.95
N HIS A 777 -5.94 -16.71 -16.67
CA HIS A 777 -6.31 -18.08 -16.33
C HIS A 777 -7.04 -18.17 -14.99
N LEU A 778 -6.55 -17.45 -13.97
CA LEU A 778 -7.19 -17.36 -12.65
C LEU A 778 -8.60 -16.76 -12.75
N GLU A 779 -8.79 -15.71 -13.55
CA GLU A 779 -10.09 -15.11 -13.78
C GLU A 779 -11.06 -16.07 -14.47
N HIS A 780 -10.59 -16.78 -15.50
CA HIS A 780 -11.39 -17.77 -16.20
C HIS A 780 -11.85 -18.90 -15.25
N LEU A 781 -10.97 -19.36 -14.37
CA LEU A 781 -11.30 -20.36 -13.35
C LEU A 781 -12.33 -19.83 -12.34
N LYS A 782 -12.18 -18.59 -11.86
CA LYS A 782 -13.15 -17.96 -10.95
C LYS A 782 -14.56 -17.89 -11.55
N GLN A 783 -14.68 -17.58 -12.85
CA GLN A 783 -15.96 -17.53 -13.55
C GLN A 783 -16.68 -18.89 -13.64
N HIS A 784 -15.94 -19.99 -13.68
CA HIS A 784 -16.52 -21.33 -13.78
C HIS A 784 -17.00 -21.89 -12.42
N VAL A 785 -16.53 -21.33 -11.30
CA VAL A 785 -16.85 -21.81 -9.94
C VAL A 785 -17.95 -20.99 -9.26
N GLU A 786 -18.09 -19.69 -9.57
CA GLU A 786 -19.10 -18.80 -8.98
C GLU A 786 -20.05 -18.19 -10.04
N PRO A 787 -21.11 -18.91 -10.49
CA PRO A 787 -22.05 -18.41 -11.51
C PRO A 787 -22.95 -17.26 -11.03
N LEU A 788 -22.93 -16.88 -9.75
CA LEU A 788 -23.73 -15.79 -9.18
C LEU A 788 -23.08 -14.40 -9.32
N ALA A 789 -21.84 -14.31 -9.84
CA ALA A 789 -21.20 -13.03 -10.14
C ALA A 789 -21.52 -12.61 -11.59
N PRO A 790 -22.08 -11.40 -11.83
CA PRO A 790 -22.41 -10.97 -13.19
C PRO A 790 -21.14 -10.90 -14.07
N PRO A 791 -21.25 -11.23 -15.37
CA PRO A 791 -20.11 -11.29 -16.28
C PRO A 791 -19.37 -9.95 -16.33
N TRP A 792 -18.06 -10.02 -16.13
CA TRP A 792 -17.17 -8.86 -16.13
C TRP A 792 -16.71 -8.59 -17.55
N HIS A 793 -17.41 -7.70 -18.26
CA HIS A 793 -17.00 -7.30 -19.60
C HIS A 793 -15.65 -6.57 -19.56
N TYR A 794 -14.63 -7.25 -20.08
CA TYR A 794 -13.32 -6.71 -20.34
C TYR A 794 -13.41 -5.75 -21.54
N HIS A 795 -13.67 -4.47 -21.30
CA HIS A 795 -13.21 -3.50 -22.27
C HIS A 795 -11.68 -3.52 -22.24
N LYS A 796 -11.04 -3.83 -23.38
CA LYS A 796 -9.62 -3.51 -23.65
C LYS A 796 -9.42 -2.00 -23.45
N LYS A 797 -9.28 -1.54 -22.21
CA LYS A 797 -9.11 -0.13 -21.89
C LYS A 797 -7.63 0.20 -21.76
N ARG A 798 -7.26 1.24 -22.50
CA ARG A 798 -6.02 1.99 -22.48
C ARG A 798 -5.67 2.32 -21.02
N TYR A 799 -4.46 1.96 -20.58
CA TYR A 799 -3.90 2.41 -19.30
C TYR A 799 -4.09 3.93 -19.14
N PRO A 800 -4.26 4.47 -17.92
CA PRO A 800 -4.33 5.91 -17.71
C PRO A 800 -3.13 6.60 -18.37
N THR A 801 -3.35 7.80 -18.92
CA THR A 801 -2.29 8.61 -19.53
C THR A 801 -1.11 8.74 -18.58
N SER A 802 0.11 8.45 -19.04
CA SER A 802 1.30 8.66 -18.22
C SER A 802 1.48 10.16 -17.96
N TYR A 803 1.76 10.51 -16.71
CA TYR A 803 2.09 11.88 -16.34
C TYR A 803 3.59 11.94 -16.07
N GLY A 804 4.24 12.93 -16.67
CA GLY A 804 5.66 13.17 -16.42
C GLY A 804 5.92 13.58 -14.97
N PRO A 805 7.19 13.62 -14.54
CA PRO A 805 7.58 14.16 -13.24
C PRO A 805 7.21 15.65 -13.06
N ASP A 806 6.73 16.32 -14.12
CA ASP A 806 6.26 17.71 -14.11
C ASP A 806 4.72 17.83 -14.01
N GLY A 807 4.00 16.73 -13.78
CA GLY A 807 2.54 16.72 -13.63
C GLY A 807 1.73 16.88 -14.93
N LYS A 808 2.40 17.07 -16.08
CA LYS A 808 1.75 17.17 -17.41
C LYS A 808 1.47 15.79 -18.00
N SER A 809 0.31 15.62 -18.63
CA SER A 809 -0.03 14.40 -19.39
C SER A 809 0.90 14.27 -20.59
N ARG A 810 1.60 13.14 -20.73
CA ARG A 810 2.27 12.79 -21.97
C ARG A 810 1.29 12.00 -22.83
N SER A 811 1.01 12.49 -24.03
CA SER A 811 0.35 11.69 -25.05
C SER A 811 1.32 10.58 -25.49
N ARG A 812 0.82 9.37 -25.70
CA ARG A 812 1.54 8.34 -26.47
C ARG A 812 1.55 8.82 -27.93
N VAL A 813 2.50 9.66 -28.28
CA VAL A 813 2.79 10.05 -29.66
C VAL A 813 4.20 9.55 -29.93
N ASP A 814 4.28 8.35 -30.51
CA ASP A 814 4.94 8.12 -31.80
C ASP A 814 4.71 6.65 -32.23
N ASN A 815 4.14 6.52 -33.43
CA ASN A 815 3.84 5.30 -34.21
C ASN A 815 2.81 4.31 -33.63
N VAL A 816 1.56 4.45 -34.08
CA VAL A 816 0.83 3.53 -34.97
C VAL A 816 -0.61 4.05 -35.02
N GLN A 817 -0.97 4.68 -36.15
CA GLN A 817 -2.38 4.81 -36.55
C GLN A 817 -2.89 3.37 -36.80
N LEU A 818 -3.75 2.87 -35.91
CA LEU A 818 -4.59 1.73 -36.25
C LEU A 818 -5.73 2.25 -37.12
N ASN A 819 -5.68 1.92 -38.42
CA ASN A 819 -6.87 1.94 -39.26
C ASN A 819 -7.93 1.02 -38.61
N THR A 820 -9.10 1.58 -38.35
CA THR A 820 -10.29 0.86 -37.93
C THR A 820 -10.86 0.10 -39.13
N VAL A 821 -10.66 -1.22 -39.15
CA VAL A 821 -11.43 -2.17 -39.96
C VAL A 821 -12.07 -3.13 -38.97
N TYR A 822 -13.21 -2.74 -38.39
CA TYR A 822 -14.13 -3.59 -37.62
C TYR A 822 -15.44 -2.80 -37.49
N GLU A 823 -16.21 -2.77 -38.58
CA GLU A 823 -17.57 -2.21 -38.58
C GLU A 823 -18.58 -3.11 -39.33
N GLU A 824 -18.28 -4.40 -39.52
CA GLU A 824 -19.20 -5.34 -40.20
C GLU A 824 -19.79 -6.47 -39.31
N ASP A 825 -19.28 -6.71 -38.09
CA ASP A 825 -19.77 -7.83 -37.26
C ASP A 825 -20.96 -7.48 -36.33
N GLN A 826 -21.64 -6.34 -36.53
CA GLN A 826 -22.76 -5.91 -35.68
C GLN A 826 -24.16 -6.09 -36.29
N GLU A 827 -24.27 -6.43 -37.58
CA GLU A 827 -25.56 -6.67 -38.23
C GLU A 827 -25.97 -8.16 -38.30
N GLU A 828 -25.04 -9.12 -38.21
CA GLU A 828 -25.39 -10.56 -38.33
C GLU A 828 -26.04 -11.17 -37.08
N THR A 829 -25.80 -10.62 -35.88
CA THR A 829 -26.39 -11.15 -34.63
C THR A 829 -27.85 -10.77 -34.37
N GLU A 830 -28.42 -9.81 -35.11
CA GLU A 830 -29.84 -9.44 -34.98
C GLU A 830 -30.77 -10.21 -35.96
N GLU A 831 -30.24 -10.75 -37.06
CA GLU A 831 -31.03 -11.61 -37.99
C GLU A 831 -31.17 -13.06 -37.52
N GLU A 832 -30.18 -13.64 -36.82
CA GLU A 832 -30.29 -15.02 -36.31
C GLU A 832 -31.32 -15.17 -35.17
N ALA A 833 -31.58 -14.10 -34.41
CA ALA A 833 -32.59 -14.10 -33.35
C ALA A 833 -34.03 -14.00 -33.87
N PHE A 834 -34.23 -13.53 -35.11
CA PHE A 834 -35.56 -13.40 -35.72
C PHE A 834 -35.99 -14.66 -36.50
N LEU A 835 -35.04 -15.46 -37.00
CA LEU A 835 -35.32 -16.67 -37.78
C LEU A 835 -35.67 -17.91 -36.93
N LEU A 836 -35.26 -17.96 -35.67
CA LEU A 836 -35.58 -19.07 -34.74
C LEU A 836 -36.99 -18.99 -34.13
N LYS A 837 -37.75 -17.91 -34.37
CA LYS A 837 -39.12 -17.73 -33.84
C LYS A 837 -40.24 -18.10 -34.81
N ASN A 838 -39.92 -18.41 -36.07
CA ASN A 838 -40.90 -18.71 -37.14
C ASN A 838 -40.81 -20.14 -37.70
N SER A 839 -40.17 -21.09 -37.01
CA SER A 839 -40.05 -22.47 -37.48
C SER A 839 -40.32 -23.51 -36.39
N MET A 840 -41.54 -23.53 -35.86
CA MET A 840 -42.16 -24.77 -35.37
C MET A 840 -43.65 -24.75 -35.77
N PRO A 841 -44.16 -25.79 -36.47
CA PRO A 841 -45.58 -25.91 -36.80
C PRO A 841 -46.46 -26.18 -35.58
#